data_AF-A0A818NXY1-F1
#
_entry.id   AF-A0A818NXY1-F1
#
_cell.length_a   1.000
_cell.length_b   1.000
_cell.length_c   1.000
_cell.angle_alpha   90.00
_cell.angle_beta   90.00
_cell.angle_gamma   90.00
#
_symmetry.space_group_name_H-M   'P 1'
#
loop_
_entity.id
_entity.type
_entity.pdbx_description
1 polymer ?
#
loop_
_entity_poly.entity_id
_entity_poly.type
_entity_poly.pdbx_seq_one_letter_code
_entity_poly.pdbx_strand_id
1 'polypeptide(L)'
;MANENIYNLTNDFVIVWLDNSIEKTQDGRNTKALLRQLARGHLLTYDDLDKCIDDITDEPPTKQIFLIVSNTFGQHVVPLISEILSIQGIYIFCGDQKKAQAWAAPYSKISGIFTTKYPLLNKIGNDIGVYDKDEDFPMNVFHLAERQHTLQQLTKESRTFMWYRLILKVLRLMAKYGNSKHEMIAESRAASHDNESVKKKIDDFEKNYDSTRACWWYTKDSFVYRLLNKALRTQNIEIIFKFRFFINDLQHQIEELYQRYLEAHSAIITHHHLTVYRGQRLCMEELGMFKSSVNDLISMNSFLSATVNQDIAKIFAGTNDQLNKPSSKQTVLFKIDICNMSKEMTPFAFIQNYSSCPDEEEVLFSIGAIFKVQSVEQRANMWHIHLQLRNWSEITSSSVSKEENEISQNLSEHMMKQIGSEPDPLSFGWFLFRMNKFDEAERYAKYMLTQLPSKDKAIGNAYNLLGLMYKATHKLEESVAYYEKALEIYSQMNCHDSPQIIAIHCNLGLVHLELGDSRNAEEQQREAEEKLFNSSQSKNSLLIATVESLKAKIETEYGDNINALKNLELVLKRKQEQLPSVHASIASTMNEIGKVQEKLDNDVKALEYFQKALEIGNISLPPDHLDLVDYHTNIGRIYNKQKQFKLALEQFELALKIMEDFPREETDRIENLEKYIIETKKKLRRP
;
A
#
# COMPACT_ATOMS: atom_id res chain seq x y z
N MET A 1 -13.42 -9.33 13.42
CA MET A 1 -14.71 -8.61 13.35
C MET A 1 -14.42 -7.13 13.14
N ALA A 2 -14.47 -6.69 11.87
CA ALA A 2 -14.58 -5.30 11.43
C ALA A 2 -14.90 -5.34 9.91
N ASN A 3 -15.95 -6.08 9.55
CA ASN A 3 -16.54 -6.01 8.21
C ASN A 3 -17.54 -4.84 8.23
N GLU A 4 -17.04 -3.61 8.32
CA GLU A 4 -17.88 -2.44 8.09
C GLU A 4 -18.23 -2.35 6.60
N ASN A 5 -19.54 -2.29 6.34
CA ASN A 5 -20.27 -2.07 5.09
C ASN A 5 -19.41 -1.62 3.89
N ILE A 6 -18.82 -2.58 3.17
CA ILE A 6 -18.06 -2.32 1.93
C ILE A 6 -19.01 -1.96 0.77
N TYR A 7 -20.32 -2.23 0.90
CA TYR A 7 -21.30 -2.14 -0.19
C TYR A 7 -22.66 -1.55 0.22
N ASN A 8 -22.68 -0.49 1.04
CA ASN A 8 -23.87 0.37 1.07
C ASN A 8 -23.93 1.17 -0.23
N LEU A 9 -24.35 0.47 -1.29
CA LEU A 9 -24.54 0.95 -2.66
C LEU A 9 -26.03 1.18 -2.95
N THR A 10 -26.84 1.40 -1.93
CA THR A 10 -28.14 2.05 -2.13
C THR A 10 -27.87 3.55 -2.20
N ASN A 11 -27.67 4.06 -3.42
CA ASN A 11 -27.86 5.48 -3.63
C ASN A 11 -29.36 5.72 -3.48
N ASP A 12 -29.77 6.23 -2.32
CA ASP A 12 -31.15 6.61 -2.03
C ASP A 12 -31.57 7.87 -2.80
N PHE A 13 -30.96 8.17 -3.97
CA PHE A 13 -31.24 9.38 -4.73
C PHE A 13 -31.16 9.20 -6.26
N VAL A 14 -31.81 10.11 -7.00
CA VAL A 14 -31.76 10.24 -8.46
C VAL A 14 -31.70 11.73 -8.84
N ILE A 15 -30.91 12.06 -9.85
CA ILE A 15 -30.91 13.39 -10.47
C ILE A 15 -31.79 13.33 -11.71
N VAL A 16 -32.70 14.28 -11.84
CA VAL A 16 -33.55 14.43 -13.02
C VAL A 16 -33.23 15.76 -13.69
N TRP A 17 -33.02 15.78 -15.01
CA TRP A 17 -32.80 17.01 -15.76
C TRP A 17 -33.81 17.14 -16.90
N LEU A 18 -34.72 18.11 -16.78
CA LEU A 18 -35.72 18.45 -17.78
C LEU A 18 -35.34 19.74 -18.52
N ASP A 19 -34.89 19.60 -19.76
CA ASP A 19 -34.51 20.70 -20.63
C ASP A 19 -34.51 20.25 -22.11
N ASN A 20 -34.99 21.11 -23.01
CA ASN A 20 -35.10 20.81 -24.44
C ASN A 20 -33.78 20.99 -25.20
N SER A 21 -32.75 21.51 -24.53
CA SER A 21 -31.46 21.91 -25.09
C SER A 21 -30.30 21.01 -24.66
N ILE A 22 -30.57 19.99 -23.82
CA ILE A 22 -29.60 19.07 -23.22
C ILE A 22 -28.65 18.50 -24.29
N GLU A 23 -29.21 17.95 -25.37
CA GLU A 23 -28.42 17.31 -26.43
C GLU A 23 -28.05 18.26 -27.58
N LYS A 24 -28.66 19.45 -27.63
CA LYS A 24 -28.55 20.38 -28.76
C LYS A 24 -27.35 21.31 -28.65
N THR A 25 -26.82 21.51 -27.45
CA THR A 25 -25.71 22.42 -27.20
C THR A 25 -24.49 21.66 -26.68
N GLN A 26 -23.28 22.12 -27.03
CA GLN A 26 -22.06 21.55 -26.47
C GLN A 26 -22.02 21.71 -24.94
N ASP A 27 -22.51 22.85 -24.42
CA ASP A 27 -22.54 23.09 -22.98
C ASP A 27 -23.54 22.19 -22.25
N GLY A 28 -24.71 21.91 -22.86
CA GLY A 28 -25.68 20.94 -22.36
C GLY A 28 -25.11 19.52 -22.29
N ARG A 29 -24.46 19.06 -23.36
CA ARG A 29 -23.81 17.73 -23.40
C ARG A 29 -22.69 17.62 -22.36
N ASN A 30 -21.83 18.63 -22.25
CA ASN A 30 -20.76 18.65 -21.25
C ASN A 30 -21.31 18.66 -19.81
N THR A 31 -22.37 19.44 -19.55
CA THR A 31 -23.01 19.47 -18.23
C THR A 31 -23.66 18.14 -17.90
N LYS A 32 -24.23 17.46 -18.89
CA LYS A 32 -24.87 16.14 -18.74
C LYS A 32 -23.86 15.07 -18.35
N ALA A 33 -22.69 15.10 -18.98
CA ALA A 33 -21.60 14.18 -18.66
C ALA A 33 -21.14 14.36 -17.19
N LEU A 34 -20.90 15.59 -16.77
CA LEU A 34 -20.50 15.91 -15.39
C LEU A 34 -21.61 15.55 -14.37
N LEU A 35 -22.88 15.78 -14.71
CA LEU A 35 -24.01 15.39 -13.86
C LEU A 35 -24.16 13.87 -13.74
N ARG A 36 -23.97 13.12 -14.83
CA ARG A 36 -23.98 11.64 -14.79
C ARG A 36 -22.94 11.13 -13.82
N GLN A 37 -21.77 11.75 -13.81
CA GLN A 37 -20.70 11.37 -12.92
C GLN A 37 -21.00 11.70 -11.47
N LEU A 38 -21.45 12.93 -11.20
CA LEU A 38 -21.88 13.35 -9.87
C LEU A 38 -23.02 12.47 -9.33
N ALA A 39 -23.94 12.06 -10.22
CA ALA A 39 -25.03 11.15 -9.91
C ALA A 39 -24.63 9.67 -9.87
N ARG A 40 -23.37 9.31 -10.17
CA ARG A 40 -22.89 7.93 -10.34
C ARG A 40 -23.79 7.07 -11.24
N GLY A 41 -24.18 7.64 -12.38
CA GLY A 41 -25.05 6.99 -13.37
C GLY A 41 -26.56 7.16 -13.11
N HIS A 42 -26.99 7.69 -11.97
CA HIS A 42 -28.40 7.95 -11.66
C HIS A 42 -28.87 9.34 -12.15
N LEU A 43 -28.64 9.63 -13.43
CA LEU A 43 -29.16 10.82 -14.09
C LEU A 43 -30.21 10.43 -15.14
N LEU A 44 -31.44 10.90 -14.93
CA LEU A 44 -32.52 10.85 -15.90
C LEU A 44 -32.60 12.19 -16.64
N THR A 45 -32.81 12.16 -17.95
CA THR A 45 -32.92 13.39 -18.76
C THR A 45 -34.16 13.36 -19.63
N TYR A 46 -34.90 14.46 -19.65
CA TYR A 46 -36.17 14.59 -20.36
C TYR A 46 -36.18 15.85 -21.22
N ASP A 47 -36.80 15.75 -22.39
CA ASP A 47 -37.20 16.87 -23.24
C ASP A 47 -38.72 17.06 -23.28
N ASP A 48 -39.47 16.17 -22.62
CA ASP A 48 -40.92 16.12 -22.53
C ASP A 48 -41.37 16.25 -21.07
N LEU A 49 -42.36 17.12 -20.86
CA LEU A 49 -42.86 17.49 -19.53
C LEU A 49 -43.61 16.33 -18.86
N ASP A 50 -44.50 15.68 -19.59
CA ASP A 50 -45.44 14.70 -19.05
C ASP A 50 -44.69 13.43 -18.64
N LYS A 51 -43.78 12.95 -19.50
CA LYS A 51 -42.91 11.81 -19.17
C LYS A 51 -42.04 12.06 -17.94
N CYS A 52 -41.54 13.27 -17.78
CA CYS A 52 -40.72 13.63 -16.63
C CYS A 52 -41.54 13.55 -15.32
N ILE A 53 -42.79 14.03 -15.35
CA ILE A 53 -43.68 13.97 -14.19
C ILE A 53 -44.05 12.52 -13.85
N ASP A 54 -44.44 11.73 -14.85
CA ASP A 54 -44.79 10.32 -14.66
C ASP A 54 -43.66 9.54 -13.97
N ASP A 55 -42.43 9.65 -14.50
CA ASP A 55 -41.27 8.98 -13.93
C ASP A 55 -40.89 9.50 -12.53
N ILE A 56 -41.06 10.80 -12.24
CA ILE A 56 -40.86 11.37 -10.89
C ILE A 56 -41.87 10.79 -9.90
N THR A 57 -43.13 10.59 -10.32
CA THR A 57 -44.19 10.06 -9.47
C THR A 57 -44.11 8.54 -9.27
N ASP A 58 -43.52 7.82 -10.21
CA ASP A 58 -43.36 6.36 -10.16
C ASP A 58 -42.16 5.90 -9.31
N GLU A 59 -41.21 6.80 -9.00
CA GLU A 59 -40.08 6.48 -8.11
C GLU A 59 -40.56 6.23 -6.66
N PRO A 60 -39.96 5.27 -5.93
CA PRO A 60 -40.42 4.90 -4.61
C PRO A 60 -40.25 6.08 -3.62
N PRO A 61 -41.15 6.26 -2.64
CA PRO A 61 -41.14 7.41 -1.72
C PRO A 61 -39.85 7.55 -0.90
N THR A 62 -39.08 6.47 -0.76
CA THR A 62 -37.80 6.42 -0.05
C THR A 62 -36.63 7.01 -0.85
N LYS A 63 -36.82 7.26 -2.16
CA LYS A 63 -35.78 7.78 -3.04
C LYS A 63 -35.83 9.31 -3.10
N GLN A 64 -34.69 9.94 -2.90
CA GLN A 64 -34.51 11.39 -2.93
C GLN A 64 -34.34 11.87 -4.37
N ILE A 65 -35.14 12.85 -4.79
CA ILE A 65 -35.13 13.37 -6.16
C ILE A 65 -34.52 14.77 -6.15
N PHE A 66 -33.54 14.98 -7.02
CA PHE A 66 -32.89 16.27 -7.25
C PHE A 66 -33.15 16.71 -8.69
N LEU A 67 -33.97 17.75 -8.87
CA LEU A 67 -34.49 18.13 -10.18
C LEU A 67 -33.79 19.37 -10.74
N ILE A 68 -33.35 19.30 -11.99
CA ILE A 68 -32.80 20.41 -12.76
C ILE A 68 -33.80 20.78 -13.84
N VAL A 69 -34.16 22.06 -13.94
CA VAL A 69 -35.11 22.57 -14.95
C VAL A 69 -34.56 23.79 -15.67
N SER A 70 -34.92 23.92 -16.95
CA SER A 70 -34.76 25.20 -17.65
C SER A 70 -35.77 26.23 -17.14
N ASN A 71 -35.56 27.52 -17.45
CA ASN A 71 -36.51 28.56 -17.06
C ASN A 71 -37.93 28.32 -17.63
N THR A 72 -38.05 27.80 -18.85
CA THR A 72 -39.35 27.57 -19.49
C THR A 72 -40.07 26.38 -18.87
N PHE A 73 -39.39 25.26 -18.67
CA PHE A 73 -40.02 24.09 -18.04
C PHE A 73 -40.29 24.31 -16.56
N GLY A 74 -39.42 25.02 -15.86
CA GLY A 74 -39.57 25.32 -14.44
C GLY A 74 -40.89 26.03 -14.11
N GLN A 75 -41.31 26.99 -14.94
CA GLN A 75 -42.58 27.70 -14.76
C GLN A 75 -43.82 26.80 -14.81
N HIS A 76 -43.73 25.68 -15.53
CA HIS A 76 -44.85 24.75 -15.71
C HIS A 76 -44.78 23.56 -14.76
N VAL A 77 -43.58 23.00 -14.52
CA VAL A 77 -43.38 21.80 -13.69
C VAL A 77 -43.40 22.10 -12.20
N VAL A 78 -42.67 23.13 -11.76
CA VAL A 78 -42.46 23.39 -10.32
C VAL A 78 -43.78 23.57 -9.55
N PRO A 79 -44.81 24.28 -10.06
CA PRO A 79 -46.11 24.36 -9.39
C PRO A 79 -46.78 23.00 -9.15
N LEU A 80 -46.57 22.02 -10.05
CA LEU A 80 -47.23 20.71 -10.00
C LEU A 80 -46.56 19.74 -9.02
N ILE A 81 -45.25 19.86 -8.83
CA ILE A 81 -44.45 18.89 -8.06
C ILE A 81 -43.89 19.45 -6.76
N SER A 82 -44.03 20.75 -6.49
CA SER A 82 -43.43 21.41 -5.32
C SER A 82 -43.83 20.80 -3.97
N GLU A 83 -44.98 20.10 -3.89
CA GLU A 83 -45.44 19.43 -2.67
C GLU A 83 -44.92 17.97 -2.51
N ILE A 84 -44.32 17.37 -3.55
CA ILE A 84 -43.86 15.96 -3.51
C ILE A 84 -42.70 15.78 -2.53
N LEU A 85 -42.86 14.93 -1.50
CA LEU A 85 -41.88 14.76 -0.41
C LEU A 85 -40.53 14.17 -0.85
N SER A 86 -40.51 13.31 -1.87
CA SER A 86 -39.28 12.72 -2.40
C SER A 86 -38.35 13.78 -3.02
N ILE A 87 -38.88 14.90 -3.49
CA ILE A 87 -38.08 16.00 -4.06
C ILE A 87 -37.37 16.76 -2.95
N GLN A 88 -36.05 16.63 -2.90
CA GLN A 88 -35.19 17.28 -1.90
C GLN A 88 -34.66 18.64 -2.37
N GLY A 89 -34.58 18.88 -3.69
CA GLY A 89 -34.11 20.15 -4.21
C GLY A 89 -34.40 20.34 -5.70
N ILE A 90 -34.73 21.58 -6.07
CA ILE A 90 -34.99 22.01 -7.45
C ILE A 90 -33.97 23.09 -7.83
N TYR A 91 -33.28 22.89 -8.95
CA TYR A 91 -32.23 23.76 -9.46
C TYR A 91 -32.62 24.31 -10.82
N ILE A 92 -32.63 25.63 -10.96
CA ILE A 92 -32.98 26.28 -12.23
C ILE A 92 -31.70 26.59 -12.99
N PHE A 93 -31.53 26.02 -14.18
CA PHE A 93 -30.39 26.30 -15.06
C PHE A 93 -30.86 27.15 -16.25
N CYS A 94 -30.42 28.41 -16.32
CA CYS A 94 -30.90 29.34 -17.35
C CYS A 94 -29.93 30.49 -17.61
N GLY A 95 -29.90 31.02 -18.84
CA GLY A 95 -29.02 32.14 -19.20
C GLY A 95 -29.36 33.50 -18.58
N ASP A 96 -30.54 33.68 -17.99
CA ASP A 96 -31.00 34.95 -17.40
C ASP A 96 -31.66 34.73 -16.03
N GLN A 97 -30.91 35.04 -14.97
CA GLN A 97 -31.32 34.82 -13.58
C GLN A 97 -32.55 35.65 -13.17
N LYS A 98 -32.73 36.85 -13.75
CA LYS A 98 -33.82 37.77 -13.34
C LYS A 98 -35.19 37.24 -13.73
N LYS A 99 -35.29 36.58 -14.88
CA LYS A 99 -36.54 35.95 -15.36
C LYS A 99 -36.95 34.77 -14.48
N ALA A 100 -35.98 33.97 -14.04
CA ALA A 100 -36.23 32.84 -13.16
C ALA A 100 -36.63 33.28 -11.74
N GLN A 101 -35.98 34.33 -11.20
CA GLN A 101 -36.26 34.83 -9.85
C GLN A 101 -37.71 35.27 -9.65
N ALA A 102 -38.33 35.88 -10.67
CA ALA A 102 -39.68 36.43 -10.58
C ALA A 102 -40.76 35.39 -10.26
N TRP A 103 -40.65 34.17 -10.80
CA TRP A 103 -41.62 33.09 -10.57
C TRP A 103 -41.14 32.05 -9.56
N ALA A 104 -39.84 31.93 -9.33
CA ALA A 104 -39.25 30.98 -8.39
C ALA A 104 -39.49 31.36 -6.92
N ALA A 105 -39.57 32.65 -6.59
CA ALA A 105 -39.61 33.14 -5.20
C ALA A 105 -40.62 32.46 -4.25
N PRO A 106 -41.84 32.05 -4.69
CA PRO A 106 -42.81 31.40 -3.79
C PRO A 106 -42.47 29.96 -3.38
N TYR A 107 -41.53 29.28 -4.05
CA TYR A 107 -41.31 27.84 -3.86
C TYR A 107 -40.10 27.55 -2.97
N SER A 108 -40.33 26.96 -1.80
CA SER A 108 -39.31 26.69 -0.79
C SER A 108 -38.29 25.61 -1.17
N LYS A 109 -38.65 24.70 -2.08
CA LYS A 109 -37.75 23.63 -2.56
C LYS A 109 -36.77 24.08 -3.65
N ILE A 110 -36.78 25.35 -4.05
CA ILE A 110 -35.82 25.88 -5.01
C ILE A 110 -34.48 26.11 -4.29
N SER A 111 -33.51 25.26 -4.62
CA SER A 111 -32.17 25.25 -4.04
C SER A 111 -31.24 26.30 -4.69
N GLY A 112 -31.58 26.81 -5.87
CA GLY A 112 -30.87 27.93 -6.49
C GLY A 112 -31.18 28.13 -7.97
N ILE A 113 -30.71 29.28 -8.49
CA ILE A 113 -30.80 29.65 -9.91
C ILE A 113 -29.38 29.89 -10.43
N PHE A 114 -29.03 29.20 -11.50
CA PHE A 114 -27.66 29.11 -12.00
C PHE A 114 -27.61 29.48 -13.48
N THR A 115 -26.64 30.31 -13.83
CA THR A 115 -26.37 30.73 -15.21
C THR A 115 -25.18 30.00 -15.83
N THR A 116 -24.38 29.33 -15.00
CA THR A 116 -23.21 28.55 -15.41
C THR A 116 -23.27 27.18 -14.74
N LYS A 117 -22.73 26.16 -15.42
CA LYS A 117 -22.84 24.75 -14.98
C LYS A 117 -22.04 24.42 -13.72
N TYR A 118 -20.90 25.07 -13.47
CA TYR A 118 -20.03 24.73 -12.35
C TYR A 118 -20.65 25.05 -10.97
N PRO A 119 -21.24 26.25 -10.74
CA PRO A 119 -21.99 26.52 -9.52
C PRO A 119 -23.18 25.58 -9.32
N LEU A 120 -23.89 25.22 -10.40
CA LEU A 120 -24.98 24.25 -10.38
C LEU A 120 -24.51 22.88 -9.88
N LEU A 121 -23.49 22.31 -10.55
CA LEU A 121 -22.92 21.00 -10.24
C LEU A 121 -22.44 20.92 -8.79
N ASN A 122 -21.70 21.94 -8.35
CA ASN A 122 -21.16 21.99 -7.00
C ASN A 122 -22.27 22.05 -5.93
N LYS A 123 -23.32 22.86 -6.16
CA LYS A 123 -24.47 22.92 -5.24
C LYS A 123 -25.18 21.56 -5.15
N ILE A 124 -25.43 20.92 -6.28
CA ILE A 124 -26.08 19.61 -6.36
C ILE A 124 -25.23 18.55 -5.64
N GLY A 125 -23.91 18.52 -5.86
CA GLY A 125 -23.01 17.58 -5.20
C GLY A 125 -23.03 17.70 -3.67
N ASN A 126 -23.08 18.94 -3.17
CA ASN A 126 -23.18 19.21 -1.74
C ASN A 126 -24.53 18.75 -1.16
N ASP A 127 -25.62 19.04 -1.86
CA ASP A 127 -26.98 18.73 -1.39
C ASP A 127 -27.26 17.22 -1.41
N ILE A 128 -26.64 16.46 -2.32
CA ILE A 128 -26.69 14.99 -2.38
C ILE A 128 -25.75 14.32 -1.37
N GLY A 129 -24.71 15.03 -0.91
CA GLY A 129 -23.68 14.48 -0.03
C GLY A 129 -22.72 13.52 -0.73
N VAL A 130 -22.50 13.68 -2.05
CA VAL A 130 -21.60 12.81 -2.85
C VAL A 130 -20.16 12.88 -2.33
N TYR A 131 -19.76 14.03 -1.81
CA TYR A 131 -18.40 14.31 -1.35
C TYR A 131 -18.06 13.70 0.02
N ASP A 132 -19.05 13.22 0.77
CA ASP A 132 -18.83 12.61 2.10
C ASP A 132 -18.82 11.07 2.07
N LYS A 133 -19.43 10.44 1.05
CA LYS A 133 -19.71 8.99 1.02
C LYS A 133 -18.70 8.10 0.28
N ASP A 134 -17.80 8.65 -0.54
CA ASP A 134 -16.88 7.83 -1.39
C ASP A 134 -15.43 7.74 -0.90
N GLU A 135 -15.07 8.45 0.18
CA GLU A 135 -13.69 8.50 0.68
C GLU A 135 -13.63 8.36 2.20
N ASP A 136 -14.20 7.28 2.74
CA ASP A 136 -14.00 6.92 4.16
C ASP A 136 -12.58 6.42 4.46
N PHE A 137 -11.76 6.21 3.44
CA PHE A 137 -10.37 5.80 3.58
C PHE A 137 -9.43 6.97 3.29
N PRO A 138 -8.58 7.37 4.26
CA PRO A 138 -7.63 8.46 4.09
C PRO A 138 -6.70 8.17 2.91
N MET A 139 -6.22 9.25 2.28
CA MET A 139 -5.15 9.21 1.32
C MET A 139 -3.93 8.62 2.02
N ASN A 140 -3.54 7.41 1.61
CA ASN A 140 -2.30 6.82 2.09
C ASN A 140 -1.13 7.54 1.42
N VAL A 141 -0.54 8.46 2.18
CA VAL A 141 0.58 9.31 1.78
C VAL A 141 1.79 8.94 2.62
N PHE A 142 2.88 8.55 1.98
CA PHE A 142 4.17 8.38 2.64
C PHE A 142 4.92 9.71 2.63
N HIS A 143 5.32 10.22 3.80
CA HIS A 143 6.27 11.33 3.89
C HIS A 143 7.69 10.81 3.68
N LEU A 144 8.42 11.49 2.80
CA LEU A 144 9.76 11.16 2.35
C LEU A 144 10.63 12.40 2.58
N ALA A 145 11.17 12.55 3.79
CA ALA A 145 11.94 13.74 4.17
C ALA A 145 13.14 13.97 3.22
N GLU A 146 13.29 15.18 2.68
CA GLU A 146 14.36 15.51 1.71
C GLU A 146 15.72 15.75 2.43
N ARG A 147 15.70 16.00 3.74
CA ARG A 147 16.88 16.34 4.57
C ARG A 147 17.48 15.16 5.34
N GLN A 148 17.56 13.99 4.71
CA GLN A 148 18.22 12.82 5.29
C GLN A 148 19.56 12.63 4.59
N HIS A 149 20.63 13.05 5.27
CA HIS A 149 21.98 13.06 4.68
C HIS A 149 22.69 11.70 4.78
N THR A 150 22.07 10.72 5.45
CA THR A 150 22.55 9.34 5.58
C THR A 150 21.38 8.36 5.62
N LEU A 151 21.59 7.15 5.11
CA LEU A 151 20.70 5.98 5.26
C LEU A 151 20.24 5.71 6.70
N GLN A 152 21.06 6.11 7.69
CA GLN A 152 20.79 6.00 9.12
C GLN A 152 19.63 6.90 9.59
N GLN A 153 19.29 7.93 8.83
CA GLN A 153 18.25 8.90 9.16
C GLN A 153 16.90 8.60 8.51
N LEU A 154 16.78 7.51 7.74
CA LEU A 154 15.53 7.14 7.07
C LEU A 154 14.38 7.01 8.06
N THR A 155 13.27 7.72 7.80
CA THR A 155 12.07 7.60 8.64
C THR A 155 11.46 6.20 8.52
N LYS A 156 10.60 5.84 9.48
CA LYS A 156 9.73 4.65 9.36
C LYS A 156 9.00 4.66 8.01
N GLU A 157 8.42 5.79 7.63
CA GLU A 157 7.62 5.96 6.41
C GLU A 157 8.44 5.76 5.13
N SER A 158 9.63 6.35 5.01
CA SER A 158 10.51 6.16 3.85
C SER A 158 10.88 4.69 3.66
N ARG A 159 11.15 3.98 4.76
CA ARG A 159 11.48 2.55 4.72
C ARG A 159 10.27 1.69 4.36
N THR A 160 9.11 1.95 4.96
CA THR A 160 7.85 1.28 4.59
C THR A 160 7.53 1.46 3.11
N PHE A 161 7.72 2.67 2.58
CA PHE A 161 7.52 2.98 1.16
C PHE A 161 8.43 2.13 0.25
N MET A 162 9.72 2.01 0.56
CA MET A 162 10.66 1.20 -0.24
C MET A 162 10.22 -0.26 -0.31
N TRP A 163 9.85 -0.85 0.82
CA TRP A 163 9.38 -2.23 0.88
C TRP A 163 8.06 -2.45 0.16
N TYR A 164 7.14 -1.51 0.31
CA TYR A 164 5.86 -1.56 -0.37
C TYR A 164 6.01 -1.48 -1.90
N ARG A 165 6.93 -0.66 -2.42
CA ARG A 165 7.29 -0.68 -3.85
C ARG A 165 7.82 -2.02 -4.31
N LEU A 166 8.64 -2.68 -3.49
CA LEU A 166 9.17 -4.00 -3.80
C LEU A 166 8.04 -5.06 -3.85
N ILE A 167 7.10 -5.03 -2.90
CA ILE A 167 5.88 -5.86 -2.95
C ILE A 167 5.14 -5.66 -4.27
N LEU A 168 4.84 -4.42 -4.63
CA LEU A 168 4.12 -4.14 -5.89
C LEU A 168 4.88 -4.62 -7.12
N LYS A 169 6.21 -4.47 -7.15
CA LYS A 169 7.06 -4.96 -8.24
C LYS A 169 6.96 -6.49 -8.36
N VAL A 170 7.03 -7.21 -7.25
CA VAL A 170 6.90 -8.67 -7.24
C VAL A 170 5.50 -9.09 -7.72
N LEU A 171 4.44 -8.46 -7.21
CA LEU A 171 3.06 -8.76 -7.59
C LEU A 171 2.80 -8.57 -9.09
N ARG A 172 3.42 -7.57 -9.73
CA ARG A 172 3.35 -7.39 -11.19
C ARG A 172 3.96 -8.56 -11.95
N LEU A 173 5.13 -9.04 -11.53
CA LEU A 173 5.78 -10.19 -12.18
C LEU A 173 4.92 -11.46 -12.03
N MET A 174 4.15 -11.55 -10.95
CA MET A 174 3.20 -12.63 -10.67
C MET A 174 1.85 -12.48 -11.37
N ALA A 175 1.62 -11.45 -12.19
CA ALA A 175 0.32 -11.16 -12.78
C ALA A 175 -0.24 -12.33 -13.63
N LYS A 176 0.67 -13.06 -14.28
CA LYS A 176 0.36 -14.23 -15.12
C LYS A 176 0.29 -15.54 -14.34
N TYR A 177 0.65 -15.55 -13.06
CA TYR A 177 0.63 -16.76 -12.25
C TYR A 177 -0.80 -17.13 -11.85
N GLY A 178 -1.18 -18.39 -12.08
CA GLY A 178 -2.49 -18.92 -11.71
C GLY A 178 -3.63 -18.28 -12.51
N ASN A 179 -4.86 -18.39 -12.00
CA ASN A 179 -6.03 -17.74 -12.59
C ASN A 179 -6.37 -16.45 -11.82
N SER A 180 -5.44 -15.49 -11.88
CA SER A 180 -5.50 -14.21 -11.17
C SER A 180 -6.77 -13.41 -11.45
N LYS A 181 -7.31 -13.46 -12.69
CA LYS A 181 -8.63 -12.88 -13.00
C LYS A 181 -9.75 -13.55 -12.20
N HIS A 182 -9.79 -14.89 -12.14
CA HIS A 182 -10.81 -15.61 -11.37
C HIS A 182 -10.70 -15.34 -9.86
N GLU A 183 -9.48 -15.27 -9.32
CA GLU A 183 -9.25 -14.90 -7.91
C GLU A 183 -9.81 -13.52 -7.58
N MET A 184 -9.55 -12.51 -8.43
CA MET A 184 -10.12 -11.16 -8.29
C MET A 184 -11.65 -11.18 -8.30
N ILE A 185 -12.26 -11.96 -9.21
CA ILE A 185 -13.72 -12.07 -9.34
C ILE A 185 -14.33 -12.76 -8.13
N ALA A 186 -13.74 -13.85 -7.66
CA ALA A 186 -14.19 -14.56 -6.46
C ALA A 186 -14.16 -13.65 -5.22
N GLU A 187 -13.08 -12.89 -5.03
CA GLU A 187 -12.97 -11.91 -3.95
C GLU A 187 -14.04 -10.83 -4.05
N SER A 188 -14.24 -10.30 -5.26
CA SER A 188 -15.21 -9.22 -5.50
C SER A 188 -16.65 -9.70 -5.27
N ARG A 189 -16.95 -10.97 -5.58
CA ARG A 189 -18.24 -11.63 -5.28
C ARG A 189 -18.42 -11.89 -3.79
N ALA A 190 -17.38 -12.35 -3.10
CA ALA A 190 -17.43 -12.58 -1.65
C ALA A 190 -17.65 -11.28 -0.90
N ALA A 191 -16.98 -10.21 -1.34
CA ALA A 191 -17.10 -8.90 -0.76
C ALA A 191 -18.51 -8.30 -1.03
N SER A 192 -19.13 -8.51 -2.20
CA SER A 192 -20.36 -7.81 -2.62
C SER A 192 -21.67 -8.13 -1.85
N HIS A 193 -21.68 -9.09 -0.92
CA HIS A 193 -22.87 -9.52 -0.15
C HIS A 193 -24.11 -9.73 -1.06
N ASP A 194 -25.33 -9.42 -0.62
CA ASP A 194 -26.57 -9.54 -1.42
C ASP A 194 -26.83 -8.37 -2.38
N ASN A 195 -25.82 -7.56 -2.69
CA ASN A 195 -25.98 -6.43 -3.61
C ASN A 195 -26.01 -6.89 -5.09
N GLU A 196 -27.22 -7.09 -5.60
CA GLU A 196 -27.46 -7.56 -6.97
C GLU A 196 -26.92 -6.61 -8.06
N SER A 197 -26.90 -5.29 -7.80
CA SER A 197 -26.34 -4.33 -8.75
C SER A 197 -24.83 -4.50 -8.91
N VAL A 198 -24.12 -4.82 -7.83
CA VAL A 198 -22.67 -5.03 -7.86
C VAL A 198 -22.35 -6.36 -8.54
N LYS A 199 -23.12 -7.42 -8.23
CA LYS A 199 -22.99 -8.74 -8.88
C LYS A 199 -23.10 -8.62 -10.40
N LYS A 200 -24.10 -7.89 -10.91
CA LYS A 200 -24.24 -7.61 -12.36
C LYS A 200 -23.01 -6.92 -12.97
N LYS A 201 -22.42 -5.94 -12.27
CA LYS A 201 -21.19 -5.25 -12.71
C LYS A 201 -19.98 -6.20 -12.72
N ILE A 202 -19.90 -7.12 -11.75
CA ILE A 202 -18.86 -8.16 -11.71
C ILE A 202 -19.02 -9.13 -12.89
N ASP A 203 -20.24 -9.58 -13.18
CA ASP A 203 -20.50 -10.50 -14.29
C ASP A 203 -20.21 -9.85 -15.65
N ASP A 204 -20.51 -8.55 -15.80
CA ASP A 204 -20.15 -7.76 -16.98
C ASP A 204 -18.63 -7.71 -17.16
N PHE A 205 -17.88 -7.41 -16.08
CA PHE A 205 -16.42 -7.45 -16.11
C PHE A 205 -15.89 -8.84 -16.47
N GLU A 206 -16.39 -9.90 -15.83
CA GLU A 206 -15.90 -11.26 -16.06
C GLU A 206 -16.03 -11.66 -17.53
N LYS A 207 -17.16 -11.33 -18.17
CA LYS A 207 -17.45 -11.65 -19.57
C LYS A 207 -16.71 -10.74 -20.56
N ASN A 208 -16.66 -9.44 -20.29
CA ASN A 208 -16.30 -8.44 -21.29
C ASN A 208 -14.92 -7.77 -21.06
N TYR A 209 -14.20 -8.12 -19.99
CA TYR A 209 -12.88 -7.55 -19.72
C TYR A 209 -11.85 -7.90 -20.80
N ASP A 210 -11.07 -6.89 -21.19
CA ASP A 210 -9.93 -6.99 -22.08
C ASP A 210 -8.80 -6.06 -21.57
N SER A 211 -7.56 -6.52 -21.66
CA SER A 211 -6.40 -5.82 -21.09
C SER A 211 -6.10 -4.48 -21.75
N THR A 212 -6.51 -4.28 -23.02
CA THR A 212 -6.36 -2.98 -23.71
C THR A 212 -7.36 -1.93 -23.21
N ARG A 213 -8.30 -2.32 -22.35
CA ARG A 213 -9.34 -1.45 -21.78
C ARG A 213 -9.26 -1.36 -20.26
N ALA A 214 -8.10 -1.62 -19.66
CA ALA A 214 -7.92 -1.54 -18.20
C ALA A 214 -8.27 -0.14 -17.64
N CYS A 215 -7.80 0.94 -18.26
CA CYS A 215 -8.17 2.33 -17.90
C CYS A 215 -9.69 2.56 -17.97
N TRP A 216 -10.36 1.98 -18.97
CA TRP A 216 -11.80 2.12 -19.14
C TRP A 216 -12.56 1.42 -18.01
N TRP A 217 -12.13 0.21 -17.65
CA TRP A 217 -12.73 -0.53 -16.52
C TRP A 217 -12.41 0.09 -15.16
N TYR A 218 -11.24 0.70 -15.02
CA TYR A 218 -10.87 1.43 -13.80
C TYR A 218 -11.73 2.67 -13.58
N THR A 219 -12.04 3.41 -14.65
CA THR A 219 -12.82 4.65 -14.60
C THR A 219 -14.33 4.43 -14.69
N LYS A 220 -14.77 3.27 -15.20
CA LYS A 220 -16.17 2.85 -15.18
C LYS A 220 -16.65 2.70 -13.74
N ASP A 221 -17.88 3.12 -13.48
CA ASP A 221 -18.60 2.80 -12.25
C ASP A 221 -18.72 1.27 -12.08
N SER A 222 -17.72 0.73 -11.39
CA SER A 222 -17.47 -0.69 -11.21
C SER A 222 -16.92 -0.96 -9.80
N PHE A 223 -16.86 -2.23 -9.43
CA PHE A 223 -16.26 -2.67 -8.17
C PHE A 223 -14.74 -2.43 -8.13
N VAL A 224 -14.09 -2.32 -9.30
CA VAL A 224 -12.63 -2.34 -9.43
C VAL A 224 -12.01 -1.12 -8.76
N TYR A 225 -12.45 0.09 -9.12
CA TYR A 225 -11.92 1.34 -8.55
C TYR A 225 -11.96 1.32 -7.02
N ARG A 226 -13.10 0.96 -6.43
CA ARG A 226 -13.32 1.05 -4.98
C ARG A 226 -12.51 0.01 -4.22
N LEU A 227 -12.61 -1.27 -4.63
CA LEU A 227 -11.91 -2.35 -3.94
C LEU A 227 -10.40 -2.21 -4.07
N LEU A 228 -9.92 -1.87 -5.27
CA LEU A 228 -8.50 -1.71 -5.52
C LEU A 228 -7.94 -0.51 -4.74
N ASN A 229 -8.56 0.67 -4.84
CA ASN A 229 -8.05 1.83 -4.11
C ASN A 229 -8.16 1.66 -2.60
N LYS A 230 -9.21 1.00 -2.08
CA LYS A 230 -9.28 0.63 -0.66
C LYS A 230 -8.09 -0.26 -0.27
N ALA A 231 -7.86 -1.34 -1.02
CA ALA A 231 -6.77 -2.27 -0.75
C ALA A 231 -5.39 -1.61 -0.78
N LEU A 232 -5.14 -0.75 -1.76
CA LEU A 232 -3.90 0.02 -1.87
C LEU A 232 -3.74 1.02 -0.71
N ARG A 233 -4.80 1.76 -0.36
CA ARG A 233 -4.78 2.72 0.76
C ARG A 233 -4.54 2.02 2.09
N THR A 234 -5.21 0.89 2.36
CA THR A 234 -5.04 0.11 3.59
C THR A 234 -3.87 -0.87 3.54
N GLN A 235 -3.09 -0.90 2.45
CA GLN A 235 -1.98 -1.84 2.23
C GLN A 235 -2.36 -3.31 2.44
N ASN A 236 -3.60 -3.68 2.08
CA ASN A 236 -4.09 -5.05 2.23
C ASN A 236 -3.46 -5.96 1.17
N ILE A 237 -2.33 -6.59 1.51
CA ILE A 237 -1.53 -7.42 0.61
C ILE A 237 -2.36 -8.54 -0.02
N GLU A 238 -3.28 -9.14 0.72
CA GLU A 238 -4.14 -10.22 0.22
C GLU A 238 -5.03 -9.75 -0.94
N ILE A 239 -5.74 -8.64 -0.76
CA ILE A 239 -6.61 -8.11 -1.82
C ILE A 239 -5.76 -7.60 -2.99
N ILE A 240 -4.65 -6.90 -2.72
CA ILE A 240 -3.73 -6.45 -3.77
C ILE A 240 -3.20 -7.64 -4.57
N PHE A 241 -2.85 -8.76 -3.92
CA PHE A 241 -2.43 -9.99 -4.58
C PHE A 241 -3.55 -10.53 -5.49
N LYS A 242 -4.79 -10.62 -5.02
CA LYS A 242 -5.91 -11.10 -5.85
C LYS A 242 -6.18 -10.16 -7.04
N PHE A 243 -5.91 -8.86 -6.89
CA PHE A 243 -6.03 -7.85 -7.94
C PHE A 243 -4.78 -7.70 -8.83
N ARG A 244 -3.71 -8.48 -8.59
CA ARG A 244 -2.40 -8.33 -9.26
C ARG A 244 -2.45 -8.29 -10.78
N PHE A 245 -3.37 -9.06 -11.37
CA PHE A 245 -3.61 -9.07 -12.81
C PHE A 245 -4.06 -7.71 -13.33
N PHE A 246 -5.13 -7.17 -12.73
CA PHE A 246 -5.68 -5.90 -13.15
C PHE A 246 -4.70 -4.74 -12.86
N ILE A 247 -3.98 -4.80 -11.73
CA ILE A 247 -2.92 -3.82 -11.41
C ILE A 247 -1.85 -3.81 -12.51
N ASN A 248 -1.43 -5.00 -12.96
CA ASN A 248 -0.43 -5.13 -14.02
C ASN A 248 -0.96 -4.59 -15.35
N ASP A 249 -2.16 -4.97 -15.77
CA ASP A 249 -2.76 -4.49 -17.02
C ASP A 249 -2.95 -2.96 -17.01
N LEU A 250 -3.46 -2.41 -15.91
CA LEU A 250 -3.66 -0.97 -15.76
C LEU A 250 -2.34 -0.20 -15.80
N GLN A 251 -1.32 -0.66 -15.07
CA GLN A 251 0.01 -0.04 -15.15
C GLN A 251 0.63 -0.16 -16.54
N HIS A 252 0.51 -1.32 -17.18
CA HIS A 252 1.05 -1.53 -18.51
C HIS A 252 0.39 -0.59 -19.53
N GLN A 253 -0.94 -0.41 -19.47
CA GLN A 253 -1.65 0.52 -20.32
C GLN A 253 -1.20 1.98 -20.07
N ILE A 254 -1.03 2.39 -18.80
CA ILE A 254 -0.51 3.72 -18.47
C ILE A 254 0.92 3.91 -19.01
N GLU A 255 1.79 2.91 -18.83
CA GLU A 255 3.16 2.89 -19.34
C GLU A 255 3.20 3.02 -20.87
N GLU A 256 2.37 2.26 -21.59
CA GLU A 256 2.28 2.30 -23.05
C GLU A 256 1.81 3.67 -23.56
N LEU A 257 0.77 4.22 -22.94
CA LEU A 257 0.24 5.55 -23.28
C LEU A 257 1.27 6.66 -23.00
N TYR A 258 2.00 6.54 -21.89
CA TYR A 258 3.08 7.47 -21.55
C TYR A 258 4.22 7.42 -22.57
N GLN A 259 4.67 6.21 -22.96
CA GLN A 259 5.72 6.07 -23.98
C GLN A 259 5.29 6.67 -25.33
N ARG A 260 4.05 6.40 -25.77
CA ARG A 260 3.50 7.01 -26.99
C ARG A 260 3.48 8.53 -26.91
N TYR A 261 3.10 9.09 -25.76
CA TYR A 261 3.14 10.53 -25.53
C TYR A 261 4.55 11.08 -25.65
N LEU A 262 5.55 10.41 -25.05
CA LEU A 262 6.96 10.80 -25.13
C LEU A 262 7.50 10.75 -26.57
N GLU A 263 7.15 9.71 -27.33
CA GLU A 263 7.57 9.55 -28.74
C GLU A 263 6.99 10.67 -29.61
N ALA A 264 5.70 10.95 -29.45
CA ALA A 264 4.98 12.00 -30.19
C ALA A 264 5.50 13.42 -29.90
N HIS A 265 6.06 13.67 -28.72
CA HIS A 265 6.52 15.01 -28.29
C HIS A 265 8.03 15.12 -28.09
N SER A 266 8.80 14.16 -28.62
CA SER A 266 10.27 14.03 -28.45
C SER A 266 11.08 15.30 -28.70
N ALA A 267 10.61 16.22 -29.53
CA ALA A 267 11.28 17.49 -29.84
C ALA A 267 11.09 18.61 -28.80
N ILE A 268 10.07 18.56 -27.93
CA ILE A 268 9.67 19.69 -27.04
C ILE A 268 9.64 19.30 -25.55
N ILE A 269 9.72 18.01 -25.24
CA ILE A 269 9.55 17.43 -23.89
C ILE A 269 10.43 18.04 -22.79
N THR A 270 11.68 18.41 -23.10
CA THR A 270 12.62 18.95 -22.10
C THR A 270 12.24 20.35 -21.58
N HIS A 271 11.33 21.04 -22.25
CA HIS A 271 10.86 22.38 -21.87
C HIS A 271 9.33 22.42 -21.64
N HIS A 272 8.66 21.28 -21.72
CA HIS A 272 7.21 21.21 -21.57
C HIS A 272 6.83 21.16 -20.08
N HIS A 273 6.03 22.14 -19.66
CA HIS A 273 5.46 22.23 -18.33
C HIS A 273 3.97 21.95 -18.42
N LEU A 274 3.53 20.87 -17.79
CA LEU A 274 2.12 20.48 -17.73
C LEU A 274 1.61 20.67 -16.30
N THR A 275 0.47 21.34 -16.15
CA THR A 275 -0.21 21.43 -14.86
C THR A 275 -1.53 20.65 -14.92
N VAL A 276 -1.74 19.78 -13.94
CA VAL A 276 -3.01 19.09 -13.71
C VAL A 276 -3.55 19.38 -12.32
N TYR A 277 -4.83 19.12 -12.10
CA TYR A 277 -5.55 19.45 -10.88
C TYR A 277 -6.34 18.25 -10.36
N ARG A 278 -6.45 18.14 -9.04
CA ARG A 278 -7.31 17.15 -8.38
C ARG A 278 -8.06 17.82 -7.24
N GLY A 279 -9.37 17.67 -7.20
CA GLY A 279 -10.18 18.06 -6.05
C GLY A 279 -10.41 16.88 -5.13
N GLN A 280 -10.32 17.12 -3.82
CA GLN A 280 -10.57 16.09 -2.82
C GLN A 280 -10.97 16.70 -1.47
N ARG A 281 -11.64 15.92 -0.61
CA ARG A 281 -11.84 16.29 0.80
C ARG A 281 -10.84 15.54 1.69
N LEU A 282 -10.15 16.25 2.58
CA LEU A 282 -9.17 15.66 3.51
C LEU A 282 -9.57 15.90 4.96
N CYS A 283 -9.35 14.94 5.84
CA CYS A 283 -9.42 15.18 7.28
C CYS A 283 -8.28 16.11 7.75
N MET A 284 -8.39 16.61 8.98
CA MET A 284 -7.39 17.51 9.54
C MET A 284 -6.01 16.86 9.71
N GLU A 285 -5.96 15.55 9.96
CA GLU A 285 -4.71 14.79 10.09
C GLU A 285 -3.99 14.71 8.74
N GLU A 286 -4.69 14.33 7.68
CA GLU A 286 -4.17 14.30 6.31
C GLU A 286 -3.65 15.67 5.87
N LEU A 287 -4.46 16.72 6.09
CA LEU A 287 -4.04 18.09 5.78
C LEU A 287 -2.83 18.51 6.62
N GLY A 288 -2.74 18.06 7.88
CA GLY A 288 -1.60 18.24 8.76
C GLY A 288 -0.32 17.64 8.17
N MET A 289 -0.40 16.43 7.60
CA MET A 289 0.73 15.78 6.93
C MET A 289 1.26 16.62 5.76
N PHE A 290 0.38 17.14 4.90
CA PHE A 290 0.83 18.01 3.80
C PHE A 290 1.49 19.29 4.31
N LYS A 291 0.96 19.88 5.39
CA LYS A 291 1.54 21.09 6.01
C LYS A 291 2.93 20.82 6.58
N SER A 292 3.16 19.69 7.23
CA SER A 292 4.48 19.32 7.75
C SER A 292 5.46 18.89 6.66
N SER A 293 4.96 18.53 5.48
CA SER A 293 5.75 18.03 4.35
C SER A 293 6.19 19.13 3.38
N VAL A 294 5.97 20.42 3.66
CA VAL A 294 6.35 21.50 2.75
C VAL A 294 7.87 21.51 2.52
N ASN A 295 8.26 21.47 1.25
CA ASN A 295 9.61 21.22 0.73
C ASN A 295 10.12 19.78 0.84
N ASP A 296 9.39 18.87 1.46
CA ASP A 296 9.70 17.44 1.44
C ASP A 296 9.00 16.73 0.28
N LEU A 297 9.34 15.45 0.12
CA LEU A 297 8.73 14.57 -0.85
C LEU A 297 7.61 13.77 -0.18
N ILE A 298 6.64 13.37 -0.99
CA ILE A 298 5.58 12.47 -0.60
C ILE A 298 5.33 11.44 -1.69
N SER A 299 4.82 10.27 -1.35
CA SER A 299 4.28 9.34 -2.35
C SER A 299 2.84 8.96 -2.03
N MET A 300 2.00 8.91 -3.06
CA MET A 300 0.61 8.48 -2.95
C MET A 300 0.49 7.01 -3.31
N ASN A 301 -0.06 6.22 -2.39
CA ASN A 301 -0.19 4.79 -2.56
C ASN A 301 -1.53 4.38 -3.21
N SER A 302 -1.80 4.96 -4.38
CA SER A 302 -2.95 4.64 -5.22
C SER A 302 -2.71 5.14 -6.64
N PHE A 303 -3.49 4.69 -7.61
CA PHE A 303 -3.54 5.39 -8.89
C PHE A 303 -4.19 6.76 -8.65
N LEU A 304 -3.45 7.83 -8.93
CA LEU A 304 -3.94 9.18 -8.72
C LEU A 304 -4.67 9.64 -9.97
N SER A 305 -5.94 9.97 -9.85
CA SER A 305 -6.71 10.60 -10.92
C SER A 305 -6.68 12.12 -10.75
N ALA A 306 -6.35 12.82 -11.83
CA ALA A 306 -6.34 14.27 -11.95
C ALA A 306 -6.94 14.69 -13.29
N THR A 307 -7.10 15.99 -13.53
CA THR A 307 -7.62 16.55 -14.78
C THR A 307 -6.82 17.79 -15.17
N VAL A 308 -6.65 18.06 -16.46
CA VAL A 308 -6.08 19.34 -16.92
C VAL A 308 -7.03 20.52 -16.67
N ASN A 309 -8.32 20.25 -16.42
CA ASN A 309 -9.34 21.26 -16.22
C ASN A 309 -9.55 21.56 -14.72
N GLN A 310 -9.10 22.74 -14.30
CA GLN A 310 -9.20 23.17 -12.91
C GLN A 310 -10.63 23.23 -12.38
N ASP A 311 -11.61 23.57 -13.21
CA ASP A 311 -13.00 23.71 -12.76
C ASP A 311 -13.67 22.35 -12.53
N ILE A 312 -13.30 21.34 -13.32
CA ILE A 312 -13.67 19.94 -13.08
C ILE A 312 -13.09 19.48 -11.73
N ALA A 313 -11.81 19.75 -11.47
CA ALA A 313 -11.20 19.43 -10.17
C ALA A 313 -11.90 20.14 -9.01
N LYS A 314 -12.28 21.43 -9.13
CA LYS A 314 -13.03 22.13 -8.08
C LYS A 314 -14.39 21.49 -7.81
N ILE A 315 -15.08 20.97 -8.82
CA ILE A 315 -16.33 20.22 -8.61
C ILE A 315 -16.07 19.02 -7.72
N PHE A 316 -15.02 18.22 -7.97
CA PHE A 316 -14.71 17.05 -7.13
C PHE A 316 -14.26 17.39 -5.70
N ALA A 317 -13.69 18.57 -5.50
CA ALA A 317 -13.33 19.04 -4.16
C ALA A 317 -14.57 19.34 -3.29
N GLY A 318 -15.71 19.67 -3.93
CA GLY A 318 -16.90 20.22 -3.27
C GLY A 318 -16.68 21.62 -2.69
N THR A 319 -17.70 22.21 -2.04
CA THR A 319 -17.53 23.45 -1.26
C THR A 319 -18.01 23.30 0.17
N ASN A 320 -17.25 23.90 1.10
CA ASN A 320 -17.70 24.13 2.46
C ASN A 320 -18.68 25.32 2.49
N ASP A 321 -19.91 25.14 2.02
CA ASP A 321 -20.96 26.19 2.06
C ASP A 321 -21.88 26.07 3.28
N GLN A 322 -21.76 25.03 4.11
CA GLN A 322 -22.52 24.93 5.35
C GLN A 322 -21.80 25.68 6.48
N LEU A 323 -22.10 26.97 6.62
CA LEU A 323 -21.72 27.83 7.75
C LEU A 323 -22.10 27.26 9.15
N ASN A 324 -22.95 26.22 9.22
CA ASN A 324 -23.54 25.73 10.47
C ASN A 324 -23.35 24.24 10.78
N LYS A 325 -22.50 23.51 10.03
CA LYS A 325 -22.04 22.17 10.44
C LYS A 325 -20.52 22.06 10.26
N PRO A 326 -19.74 21.86 11.33
CA PRO A 326 -18.31 21.59 11.18
C PRO A 326 -18.16 20.25 10.46
N SER A 327 -17.84 20.27 9.17
CA SER A 327 -17.44 19.04 8.48
C SER A 327 -16.07 18.61 9.01
N SER A 328 -15.93 17.34 9.37
CA SER A 328 -14.66 16.74 9.80
C SER A 328 -13.60 16.77 8.69
N LYS A 329 -14.01 17.00 7.43
CA LYS A 329 -13.16 17.07 6.25
C LYS A 329 -13.14 18.49 5.65
N GLN A 330 -11.99 18.87 5.14
CA GLN A 330 -11.66 20.15 4.50
C GLN A 330 -11.64 19.98 2.98
N THR A 331 -12.15 20.97 2.25
CA THR A 331 -12.06 21.03 0.78
C THR A 331 -10.64 21.37 0.35
N VAL A 332 -10.05 20.55 -0.53
CA VAL A 332 -8.68 20.68 -1.02
C VAL A 332 -8.63 20.62 -2.54
N LEU A 333 -7.86 21.52 -3.15
CA LEU A 333 -7.49 21.51 -4.55
C LEU A 333 -5.97 21.31 -4.67
N PHE A 334 -5.59 20.16 -5.20
CA PHE A 334 -4.22 19.90 -5.61
C PHE A 334 -3.96 20.55 -6.97
N LYS A 335 -2.85 21.26 -7.07
CA LYS A 335 -2.22 21.69 -8.33
C LYS A 335 -0.93 20.89 -8.48
N ILE A 336 -0.79 20.12 -9.54
CA ILE A 336 0.35 19.23 -9.77
C ILE A 336 1.08 19.68 -11.02
N ASP A 337 2.31 20.16 -10.86
CA ASP A 337 3.18 20.53 -11.96
C ASP A 337 4.07 19.35 -12.36
N ILE A 338 4.10 19.04 -13.66
CA ILE A 338 4.90 18.00 -14.28
C ILE A 338 5.91 18.70 -15.20
N CYS A 339 7.18 18.58 -14.84
CA CYS A 339 8.30 19.23 -15.54
C CYS A 339 9.31 18.17 -15.99
N ASN A 340 10.09 18.45 -17.03
CA ASN A 340 11.22 17.61 -17.46
C ASN A 340 10.82 16.13 -17.69
N MET A 341 9.73 15.91 -18.41
CA MET A 341 9.24 14.54 -18.65
C MET A 341 10.32 13.68 -19.31
N SER A 342 10.45 12.44 -18.86
CA SER A 342 11.48 11.52 -19.35
C SER A 342 11.01 10.07 -19.23
N LYS A 343 11.74 9.14 -19.87
CA LYS A 343 11.47 7.71 -19.76
C LYS A 343 11.64 7.16 -18.35
N GLU A 344 12.41 7.84 -17.51
CA GLU A 344 12.69 7.43 -16.13
C GLU A 344 11.63 7.91 -15.13
N MET A 345 10.86 8.95 -15.48
CA MET A 345 9.81 9.51 -14.63
C MET A 345 8.67 8.50 -14.42
N THR A 346 8.02 8.56 -13.25
CA THR A 346 6.83 7.74 -12.98
C THR A 346 5.78 7.97 -14.08
N PRO A 347 5.33 6.92 -14.78
CA PRO A 347 4.39 7.05 -15.88
C PRO A 347 3.04 7.61 -15.44
N PHE A 348 2.49 8.50 -16.26
CA PHE A 348 1.11 8.95 -16.20
C PHE A 348 0.54 8.97 -17.63
N ALA A 349 -0.79 8.88 -17.75
CA ALA A 349 -1.44 8.82 -19.05
C ALA A 349 -2.62 9.78 -19.13
N PHE A 350 -2.74 10.48 -20.25
CA PHE A 350 -3.99 11.12 -20.65
C PHE A 350 -4.95 10.02 -21.12
N ILE A 351 -6.01 9.79 -20.35
CA ILE A 351 -6.92 8.66 -20.59
C ILE A 351 -8.28 9.09 -21.13
N GLN A 352 -8.44 10.32 -21.64
CA GLN A 352 -9.68 10.79 -22.26
C GLN A 352 -10.27 9.79 -23.27
N ASN A 353 -9.45 9.26 -24.19
CA ASN A 353 -9.91 8.29 -25.20
C ASN A 353 -9.98 6.83 -24.70
N TYR A 354 -9.59 6.60 -23.45
CA TYR A 354 -9.47 5.27 -22.83
C TYR A 354 -10.27 5.17 -21.53
N SER A 355 -10.99 6.22 -21.15
CA SER A 355 -11.81 6.32 -19.94
C SER A 355 -13.27 6.05 -20.29
N SER A 356 -14.04 5.58 -19.32
CA SER A 356 -15.50 5.52 -19.45
C SER A 356 -16.16 6.92 -19.41
N CYS A 357 -15.40 7.93 -18.99
CA CYS A 357 -15.79 9.32 -18.88
C CYS A 357 -14.81 10.23 -19.67
N PRO A 358 -14.91 10.29 -21.01
CA PRO A 358 -13.99 11.06 -21.85
C PRO A 358 -14.03 12.58 -21.60
N ASP A 359 -15.13 13.10 -21.04
CA ASP A 359 -15.32 14.54 -20.83
C ASP A 359 -14.54 15.11 -19.63
N GLU A 360 -13.87 14.26 -18.84
CA GLU A 360 -13.10 14.67 -17.66
C GLU A 360 -11.69 15.17 -17.97
N GLU A 361 -11.21 14.96 -19.21
CA GLU A 361 -9.82 15.22 -19.60
C GLU A 361 -8.84 14.61 -18.59
N GLU A 362 -9.14 13.38 -18.18
CA GLU A 362 -8.52 12.71 -17.05
C GLU A 362 -7.06 12.34 -17.35
N VAL A 363 -6.22 12.58 -16.35
CA VAL A 363 -4.81 12.20 -16.28
C VAL A 363 -4.63 11.24 -15.12
N LEU A 364 -4.25 10.00 -15.43
CA LEU A 364 -4.08 8.94 -14.46
C LEU A 364 -2.60 8.67 -14.22
N PHE A 365 -2.15 8.82 -12.98
CA PHE A 365 -0.78 8.50 -12.57
C PHE A 365 -0.67 7.05 -12.10
N SER A 366 0.45 6.40 -12.43
CA SER A 366 0.79 5.08 -11.89
C SER A 366 0.95 5.10 -10.37
N ILE A 367 0.70 3.95 -9.74
CA ILE A 367 0.89 3.78 -8.29
C ILE A 367 2.35 4.09 -7.91
N GLY A 368 2.55 4.78 -6.79
CA GLY A 368 3.88 5.12 -6.27
C GLY A 368 4.48 6.36 -6.93
N ALA A 369 3.67 7.19 -7.57
CA ALA A 369 4.07 8.53 -7.99
C ALA A 369 4.58 9.33 -6.78
N ILE A 370 5.65 10.09 -7.01
CA ILE A 370 6.35 10.84 -5.97
C ILE A 370 6.24 12.32 -6.29
N PHE A 371 5.88 13.12 -5.29
CA PHE A 371 5.64 14.54 -5.44
C PHE A 371 6.45 15.32 -4.42
N LYS A 372 7.04 16.44 -4.84
CA LYS A 372 7.54 17.46 -3.92
C LYS A 372 6.39 18.38 -3.53
N VAL A 373 6.18 18.59 -2.23
CA VAL A 373 5.19 19.56 -1.76
C VAL A 373 5.81 20.95 -1.80
N GLN A 374 5.34 21.80 -2.70
CA GLN A 374 5.86 23.15 -2.91
C GLN A 374 5.26 24.15 -1.92
N SER A 375 3.94 24.12 -1.76
CA SER A 375 3.24 24.97 -0.78
C SER A 375 1.90 24.39 -0.37
N VAL A 376 1.44 24.81 0.81
CA VAL A 376 0.10 24.53 1.33
C VAL A 376 -0.51 25.84 1.83
N GLU A 377 -1.53 26.33 1.14
CA GLU A 377 -2.12 27.64 1.38
C GLU A 377 -3.63 27.54 1.48
N GLN A 378 -4.27 28.32 2.35
CA GLN A 378 -5.72 28.45 2.38
C GLN A 378 -6.13 29.69 1.60
N ARG A 379 -7.04 29.54 0.62
CA ARG A 379 -7.62 30.66 -0.13
C ARG A 379 -9.14 30.56 -0.08
N ALA A 380 -9.79 31.55 0.52
CA ALA A 380 -11.22 31.49 0.86
C ALA A 380 -11.55 30.20 1.65
N ASN A 381 -12.54 29.41 1.19
CA ASN A 381 -12.99 28.19 1.86
C ASN A 381 -12.32 26.91 1.33
N MET A 382 -11.18 27.03 0.63
CA MET A 382 -10.50 25.90 -0.02
C MET A 382 -8.98 25.93 0.28
N TRP A 383 -8.42 24.77 0.59
CA TRP A 383 -6.98 24.59 0.69
C TRP A 383 -6.39 24.31 -0.69
N HIS A 384 -5.30 24.97 -1.02
CA HIS A 384 -4.52 24.76 -2.22
C HIS A 384 -3.21 24.08 -1.84
N ILE A 385 -2.99 22.89 -2.38
CA ILE A 385 -1.75 22.15 -2.20
C ILE A 385 -1.04 22.12 -3.55
N HIS A 386 0.14 22.73 -3.61
CA HIS A 386 0.95 22.74 -4.81
C HIS A 386 1.99 21.62 -4.73
N LEU A 387 1.91 20.70 -5.69
CA LEU A 387 2.79 19.55 -5.84
C LEU A 387 3.60 19.67 -7.13
N GLN A 388 4.79 19.11 -7.13
CA GLN A 388 5.58 18.90 -8.34
C GLN A 388 5.91 17.41 -8.47
N LEU A 389 5.59 16.78 -9.61
CA LEU A 389 5.99 15.40 -9.86
C LEU A 389 7.52 15.29 -9.91
N ARG A 390 8.08 14.34 -9.17
CA ARG A 390 9.52 14.08 -9.10
C ARG A 390 9.79 12.63 -9.46
N ASN A 391 10.96 12.42 -10.07
CA ASN A 391 11.45 11.08 -10.34
C ASN A 391 12.27 10.58 -9.16
N TRP A 392 12.08 9.32 -8.78
CA TRP A 392 12.88 8.66 -7.76
C TRP A 392 14.38 8.69 -8.09
N SER A 393 14.79 8.48 -9.35
CA SER A 393 16.21 8.51 -9.74
C SER A 393 16.85 9.90 -9.53
N GLU A 394 16.10 10.97 -9.78
CA GLU A 394 16.53 12.35 -9.53
C GLU A 394 16.65 12.64 -8.03
N ILE A 395 15.69 12.19 -7.24
CA ILE A 395 15.70 12.34 -5.77
C ILE A 395 16.94 11.66 -5.18
N THR A 396 17.24 10.46 -5.65
CA THR A 396 18.42 9.70 -5.20
C THR A 396 19.73 10.37 -5.65
N SER A 397 19.79 10.93 -6.86
CA SER A 397 21.06 11.49 -7.38
C SER A 397 21.42 12.88 -6.83
N SER A 398 20.48 13.62 -6.25
CA SER A 398 20.74 14.89 -5.59
C SER A 398 20.86 14.74 -4.07
N SER A 399 22.06 14.96 -3.53
CA SER A 399 22.40 15.14 -2.09
C SER A 399 22.22 13.96 -1.10
N VAL A 400 21.95 12.75 -1.56
CA VAL A 400 22.22 11.51 -0.82
C VAL A 400 23.49 10.90 -1.41
N SER A 401 24.46 10.49 -0.58
CA SER A 401 25.76 10.03 -1.07
C SER A 401 25.54 8.93 -2.12
N LYS A 402 26.23 8.98 -3.27
CA LYS A 402 26.04 8.01 -4.37
C LYS A 402 26.08 6.55 -3.87
N GLU A 403 26.89 6.30 -2.85
CA GLU A 403 27.05 5.03 -2.15
C GLU A 403 25.73 4.52 -1.55
N GLU A 404 24.91 5.38 -0.94
CA GLU A 404 23.67 5.00 -0.27
C GLU A 404 22.57 4.54 -1.25
N ASN A 405 22.50 5.19 -2.41
CA ASN A 405 21.56 4.79 -3.46
C ASN A 405 22.02 3.53 -4.16
N GLU A 406 23.33 3.41 -4.41
CA GLU A 406 23.93 2.19 -4.93
C GLU A 406 23.66 1.03 -3.97
N ILE A 407 23.77 1.24 -2.66
CA ILE A 407 23.47 0.26 -1.62
C ILE A 407 22.00 -0.17 -1.62
N SER A 408 21.04 0.77 -1.63
CA SER A 408 19.60 0.47 -1.61
C SER A 408 19.12 -0.18 -2.92
N GLN A 409 19.66 0.27 -4.07
CA GLN A 409 19.41 -0.37 -5.36
C GLN A 409 20.03 -1.76 -5.41
N ASN A 410 21.29 -1.93 -5.01
CA ASN A 410 21.97 -3.23 -4.95
C ASN A 410 21.23 -4.20 -4.03
N LEU A 411 20.71 -3.73 -2.89
CA LEU A 411 19.91 -4.55 -2.00
C LEU A 411 18.59 -4.95 -2.68
N SER A 412 17.88 -4.02 -3.29
CA SER A 412 16.63 -4.29 -4.02
C SER A 412 16.86 -5.28 -5.17
N GLU A 413 17.93 -5.11 -5.95
CA GLU A 413 18.34 -6.01 -7.02
C GLU A 413 18.73 -7.39 -6.49
N HIS A 414 19.48 -7.45 -5.39
CA HIS A 414 19.83 -8.69 -4.73
C HIS A 414 18.59 -9.44 -4.22
N MET A 415 17.65 -8.72 -3.61
CA MET A 415 16.37 -9.29 -3.18
C MET A 415 15.56 -9.81 -4.38
N MET A 416 15.46 -9.04 -5.47
CA MET A 416 14.83 -9.49 -6.71
C MET A 416 15.52 -10.71 -7.31
N LYS A 417 16.84 -10.79 -7.25
CA LYS A 417 17.62 -11.95 -7.71
C LYS A 417 17.30 -13.20 -6.89
N GLN A 418 17.08 -13.06 -5.59
CA GLN A 418 16.67 -14.18 -4.72
C GLN A 418 15.22 -14.63 -4.98
N ILE A 419 14.33 -13.70 -5.31
CA ILE A 419 12.93 -13.99 -5.66
C ILE A 419 12.83 -14.67 -7.03
N GLY A 420 13.74 -14.32 -7.95
CA GLY A 420 13.77 -14.83 -9.33
C GLY A 420 12.98 -13.96 -10.31
N SER A 421 13.16 -14.24 -11.61
CA SER A 421 12.50 -13.50 -12.69
C SER A 421 11.03 -13.87 -12.87
N GLU A 422 10.64 -15.07 -12.46
CA GLU A 422 9.28 -15.60 -12.54
C GLU A 422 8.82 -16.03 -11.14
N PRO A 423 8.50 -15.06 -10.25
CA PRO A 423 8.03 -15.38 -8.90
C PRO A 423 6.73 -16.19 -8.93
N ASP A 424 6.67 -17.18 -8.04
CA ASP A 424 5.48 -17.95 -7.73
C ASP A 424 4.95 -17.60 -6.32
N PRO A 425 3.75 -18.07 -5.91
CA PRO A 425 3.21 -17.80 -4.58
C PRO A 425 4.13 -18.27 -3.46
N LEU A 426 4.90 -19.34 -3.67
CA LEU A 426 5.84 -19.79 -2.67
C LEU A 426 6.96 -18.77 -2.44
N SER A 427 7.57 -18.28 -3.52
CA SER A 427 8.63 -17.26 -3.49
C SER A 427 8.10 -15.93 -2.94
N PHE A 428 6.84 -15.59 -3.20
CA PHE A 428 6.16 -14.47 -2.57
C PHE A 428 5.93 -14.70 -1.07
N GLY A 429 5.55 -15.92 -0.66
CA GLY A 429 5.46 -16.32 0.74
C GLY A 429 6.80 -16.19 1.47
N TRP A 430 7.91 -16.62 0.84
CA TRP A 430 9.27 -16.40 1.36
C TRP A 430 9.61 -14.92 1.52
N PHE A 431 9.22 -14.11 0.54
CA PHE A 431 9.42 -12.67 0.60
C PHE A 431 8.63 -12.03 1.76
N LEU A 432 7.37 -12.43 1.95
CA LEU A 432 6.53 -11.97 3.07
C LEU A 432 7.05 -12.45 4.43
N PHE A 433 7.54 -13.68 4.51
CA PHE A 433 8.20 -14.20 5.72
C PHE A 433 9.39 -13.33 6.12
N ARG A 434 10.24 -12.92 5.17
CA ARG A 434 11.34 -11.98 5.44
C ARG A 434 10.90 -10.58 5.84
N MET A 435 9.63 -10.25 5.63
CA MET A 435 9.03 -9.02 6.12
C MET A 435 8.29 -9.20 7.46
N ASN A 436 8.42 -10.38 8.10
CA ASN A 436 7.64 -10.82 9.26
C ASN A 436 6.11 -10.75 9.07
N LYS A 437 5.64 -10.85 7.83
CA LYS A 437 4.21 -11.01 7.49
C LYS A 437 3.87 -12.49 7.52
N PHE A 438 3.93 -13.09 8.71
CA PHE A 438 3.84 -14.53 8.91
C PHE A 438 2.47 -15.06 8.46
N ASP A 439 1.36 -14.48 8.92
CA ASP A 439 0.03 -14.96 8.54
C ASP A 439 -0.18 -14.96 7.02
N GLU A 440 0.27 -13.90 6.33
CA GLU A 440 0.21 -13.83 4.87
C GLU A 440 1.12 -14.88 4.21
N ALA A 441 2.36 -15.02 4.67
CA ALA A 441 3.29 -16.04 4.17
C ALA A 441 2.71 -17.46 4.29
N GLU A 442 1.98 -17.75 5.38
CA GLU A 442 1.45 -19.08 5.70
C GLU A 442 0.41 -19.47 4.68
N ARG A 443 -0.47 -18.51 4.36
CA ARG A 443 -1.53 -18.68 3.38
C ARG A 443 -0.95 -19.05 2.04
N TYR A 444 0.12 -18.40 1.59
CA TYR A 444 0.74 -18.72 0.30
C TYR A 444 1.46 -20.06 0.31
N ALA A 445 2.15 -20.42 1.41
CA ALA A 445 2.74 -21.75 1.56
C ALA A 445 1.66 -22.85 1.51
N LYS A 446 0.57 -22.70 2.28
CA LYS A 446 -0.57 -23.63 2.28
C LYS A 446 -1.30 -23.67 0.94
N TYR A 447 -1.48 -22.52 0.29
CA TYR A 447 -2.04 -22.44 -1.06
C TYR A 447 -1.24 -23.32 -2.03
N MET A 448 0.09 -23.22 -2.03
CA MET A 448 0.95 -24.04 -2.86
C MET A 448 0.82 -25.54 -2.57
N LEU A 449 0.68 -25.93 -1.30
CA LEU A 449 0.42 -27.33 -0.92
C LEU A 449 -0.90 -27.87 -1.48
N THR A 450 -1.92 -27.03 -1.72
CA THR A 450 -3.19 -27.45 -2.32
C THR A 450 -3.16 -27.54 -3.84
N GLN A 451 -2.29 -26.78 -4.50
CA GLN A 451 -2.24 -26.68 -5.96
C GLN A 451 -1.26 -27.67 -6.60
N LEU A 452 -0.19 -28.05 -5.88
CA LEU A 452 0.87 -28.87 -6.43
C LEU A 452 0.60 -30.38 -6.27
N PRO A 453 0.96 -31.23 -7.25
CA PRO A 453 0.95 -32.67 -7.09
C PRO A 453 1.94 -33.11 -6.00
N SER A 454 1.63 -34.18 -5.26
CA SER A 454 2.42 -34.67 -4.10
C SER A 454 3.91 -34.97 -4.37
N LYS A 455 4.34 -35.03 -5.64
CA LYS A 455 5.74 -35.27 -6.05
C LYS A 455 6.40 -34.04 -6.67
N ASP A 456 6.09 -32.85 -6.17
CA ASP A 456 6.74 -31.60 -6.56
C ASP A 456 7.74 -31.13 -5.49
N LYS A 457 8.96 -30.75 -5.90
CA LYS A 457 10.01 -30.27 -5.00
C LYS A 457 9.58 -28.99 -4.28
N ALA A 458 8.71 -28.20 -4.91
CA ALA A 458 8.13 -27.01 -4.31
C ALA A 458 7.27 -27.32 -3.07
N ILE A 459 6.77 -28.56 -2.90
CA ILE A 459 6.10 -29.00 -1.66
C ILE A 459 7.10 -29.05 -0.50
N GLY A 460 8.30 -29.61 -0.72
CA GLY A 460 9.37 -29.61 0.29
C GLY A 460 9.78 -28.20 0.69
N ASN A 461 9.89 -27.29 -0.29
CA ASN A 461 10.16 -25.87 -0.04
C ASN A 461 9.02 -25.19 0.74
N ALA A 462 7.75 -25.56 0.49
CA ALA A 462 6.59 -25.01 1.20
C ALA A 462 6.54 -25.48 2.65
N TYR A 463 6.81 -26.76 2.91
CA TYR A 463 6.93 -27.26 4.29
C TYR A 463 8.12 -26.64 5.03
N ASN A 464 9.26 -26.42 4.36
CA ASN A 464 10.39 -25.70 4.95
C ASN A 464 10.01 -24.26 5.36
N LEU A 465 9.26 -23.55 4.50
CA LEU A 465 8.76 -22.21 4.81
C LEU A 465 7.81 -22.26 6.03
N LEU A 466 6.88 -23.22 6.08
CA LEU A 466 6.02 -23.41 7.25
C LEU A 466 6.85 -23.70 8.51
N GLY A 467 7.86 -24.57 8.44
CA GLY A 467 8.76 -24.83 9.57
C GLY A 467 9.42 -23.56 10.12
N LEU A 468 9.91 -22.69 9.23
CA LEU A 468 10.49 -21.39 9.62
C LEU A 468 9.50 -20.47 10.31
N MET A 469 8.26 -20.45 9.84
CA MET A 469 7.22 -19.59 10.39
C MET A 469 6.74 -20.04 11.77
N TYR A 470 6.54 -21.35 11.95
CA TYR A 470 6.17 -21.91 13.24
C TYR A 470 7.31 -21.74 14.25
N LYS A 471 8.56 -21.85 13.81
CA LYS A 471 9.72 -21.46 14.63
C LYS A 471 9.65 -19.99 15.03
N ALA A 472 9.45 -19.09 14.06
CA ALA A 472 9.44 -17.65 14.31
C ALA A 472 8.31 -17.22 15.25
N THR A 473 7.20 -17.95 15.27
CA THR A 473 6.05 -17.75 16.16
C THR A 473 6.11 -18.59 17.44
N HIS A 474 7.29 -19.14 17.77
CA HIS A 474 7.58 -19.93 18.97
C HIS A 474 6.72 -21.21 19.15
N LYS A 475 6.16 -21.74 18.05
CA LYS A 475 5.45 -23.04 17.98
C LYS A 475 6.45 -24.12 17.55
N LEU A 476 7.33 -24.48 18.48
CA LEU A 476 8.57 -25.23 18.19
C LEU A 476 8.30 -26.68 17.78
N GLU A 477 7.36 -27.37 18.42
CA GLU A 477 7.01 -28.76 18.10
C GLU A 477 6.39 -28.87 16.69
N GLU A 478 5.50 -27.96 16.32
CA GLU A 478 4.94 -27.89 14.96
C GLU A 478 6.03 -27.55 13.93
N SER A 479 6.99 -26.69 14.28
CA SER A 479 8.14 -26.38 13.43
C SER A 479 8.94 -27.64 13.09
N VAL A 480 9.27 -28.46 14.10
CA VAL A 480 9.96 -29.75 13.90
C VAL A 480 9.16 -30.63 12.95
N ALA A 481 7.86 -30.80 13.19
CA ALA A 481 7.00 -31.65 12.37
C ALA A 481 6.95 -31.20 10.89
N TYR A 482 6.98 -29.88 10.63
CA TYR A 482 7.02 -29.36 9.27
C TYR A 482 8.38 -29.56 8.59
N TYR A 483 9.49 -29.39 9.31
CA TYR A 483 10.81 -29.67 8.77
C TYR A 483 11.01 -31.17 8.47
N GLU A 484 10.52 -32.06 9.33
CA GLU A 484 10.56 -33.51 9.08
C GLU A 484 9.76 -33.88 7.82
N LYS A 485 8.57 -33.30 7.64
CA LYS A 485 7.78 -33.45 6.39
C LYS A 485 8.54 -32.94 5.18
N ALA A 486 9.23 -31.79 5.29
CA ALA A 486 10.05 -31.28 4.19
C ALA A 486 11.16 -32.26 3.80
N LEU A 487 11.89 -32.81 4.80
CA LEU A 487 12.93 -33.82 4.58
C LEU A 487 12.38 -35.11 3.97
N GLU A 488 11.20 -35.57 4.42
CA GLU A 488 10.52 -36.74 3.86
C GLU A 488 10.25 -36.55 2.35
N ILE A 489 9.71 -35.39 1.96
CA ILE A 489 9.45 -35.07 0.56
C ILE A 489 10.74 -35.06 -0.27
N TYR A 490 11.81 -34.41 0.21
CA TYR A 490 13.08 -34.42 -0.51
C TYR A 490 13.68 -35.83 -0.64
N SER A 491 13.52 -36.68 0.38
CA SER A 491 13.94 -38.07 0.36
C SER A 491 13.17 -38.86 -0.71
N GLN A 492 11.84 -38.77 -0.71
CA GLN A 492 10.99 -39.44 -1.69
C GLN A 492 11.28 -39.02 -3.15
N MET A 493 11.77 -37.79 -3.34
CA MET A 493 12.13 -37.23 -4.63
C MET A 493 13.60 -37.47 -5.02
N ASN A 494 14.38 -38.22 -4.23
CA ASN A 494 15.81 -38.44 -4.42
C ASN A 494 16.61 -37.12 -4.61
N CYS A 495 16.19 -36.04 -3.96
CA CYS A 495 16.78 -34.71 -4.07
C CYS A 495 17.98 -34.52 -3.12
N HIS A 496 18.85 -35.52 -2.99
CA HIS A 496 19.88 -35.57 -1.95
C HIS A 496 20.91 -34.42 -1.98
N ASP A 497 21.10 -33.78 -3.13
CA ASP A 497 22.06 -32.68 -3.33
C ASP A 497 21.44 -31.28 -3.15
N SER A 498 20.20 -31.18 -2.64
CA SER A 498 19.51 -29.89 -2.54
C SER A 498 20.03 -29.03 -1.38
N PRO A 499 20.47 -27.77 -1.61
CA PRO A 499 20.92 -26.87 -0.54
C PRO A 499 19.91 -26.65 0.59
N GLN A 500 18.63 -26.75 0.26
CA GLN A 500 17.52 -26.63 1.20
C GLN A 500 17.57 -27.70 2.30
N ILE A 501 18.05 -28.92 2.00
CA ILE A 501 18.15 -29.98 2.99
C ILE A 501 19.15 -29.59 4.08
N ILE A 502 20.29 -29.03 3.70
CA ILE A 502 21.31 -28.53 4.63
C ILE A 502 20.72 -27.41 5.51
N ALA A 503 19.99 -26.48 4.89
CA ALA A 503 19.32 -25.40 5.63
C ALA A 503 18.25 -25.93 6.60
N ILE A 504 17.50 -26.97 6.23
CA ILE A 504 16.49 -27.60 7.10
C ILE A 504 17.14 -28.25 8.31
N HIS A 505 18.20 -29.05 8.13
CA HIS A 505 18.93 -29.59 9.28
C HIS A 505 19.50 -28.48 10.17
N CYS A 506 20.04 -27.41 9.59
CA CYS A 506 20.49 -26.27 10.39
C CYS A 506 19.35 -25.64 11.21
N ASN A 507 18.18 -25.46 10.60
CA ASN A 507 17.02 -24.90 11.27
C ASN A 507 16.47 -25.82 12.36
N LEU A 508 16.36 -27.13 12.10
CA LEU A 508 16.01 -28.14 13.09
C LEU A 508 16.97 -28.11 14.29
N GLY A 509 18.28 -28.01 14.03
CA GLY A 509 19.28 -27.88 15.09
C GLY A 509 19.04 -26.65 15.97
N LEU A 510 18.70 -25.51 15.37
CA LEU A 510 18.34 -24.30 16.12
C LEU A 510 17.03 -24.48 16.93
N VAL A 511 16.01 -25.13 16.36
CA VAL A 511 14.76 -25.43 17.08
C VAL A 511 15.00 -26.35 18.27
N HIS A 512 15.84 -27.38 18.11
CA HIS A 512 16.21 -28.26 19.22
C HIS A 512 16.98 -27.55 20.33
N LEU A 513 17.84 -26.58 20.00
CA LEU A 513 18.45 -25.72 21.02
C LEU A 513 17.41 -24.90 21.79
N GLU A 514 16.42 -24.33 21.11
CA GLU A 514 15.33 -23.59 21.75
C GLU A 514 14.44 -24.48 22.63
N LEU A 515 14.30 -25.77 22.28
CA LEU A 515 13.66 -26.80 23.10
C LEU A 515 14.54 -27.30 24.27
N GLY A 516 15.80 -26.88 24.37
CA GLY A 516 16.76 -27.35 25.37
C GLY A 516 17.35 -28.75 25.08
N ASP A 517 17.21 -29.25 23.86
CA ASP A 517 17.73 -30.54 23.41
C ASP A 517 19.04 -30.40 22.62
N SER A 518 20.12 -30.12 23.34
CA SER A 518 21.45 -29.95 22.74
C SER A 518 21.95 -31.20 22.01
N ARG A 519 21.49 -32.40 22.41
CA ARG A 519 21.92 -33.66 21.79
C ARG A 519 21.37 -33.80 20.38
N ASN A 520 20.07 -33.55 20.21
CA ASN A 520 19.48 -33.54 18.87
C ASN A 520 20.01 -32.38 18.04
N ALA A 521 20.30 -31.21 18.63
CA ALA A 521 20.93 -30.11 17.90
C ALA A 521 22.29 -30.50 17.29
N GLU A 522 23.15 -31.19 18.04
CA GLU A 522 24.43 -31.72 17.52
C GLU A 522 24.24 -32.78 16.44
N GLU A 523 23.21 -33.62 16.55
CA GLU A 523 22.88 -34.60 15.52
C GLU A 523 22.50 -33.92 14.21
N GLN A 524 21.64 -32.91 14.27
CA GLN A 524 21.27 -32.12 13.10
C GLN A 524 22.46 -31.34 12.52
N GLN A 525 23.39 -30.86 13.37
CA GLN A 525 24.64 -30.25 12.90
C GLN A 525 25.48 -31.27 12.10
N ARG A 526 25.68 -32.49 12.62
CA ARG A 526 26.44 -33.55 11.91
C ARG A 526 25.81 -33.91 10.57
N GLU A 527 24.49 -34.05 10.53
CA GLU A 527 23.74 -34.29 9.30
C GLU A 527 23.92 -33.15 8.28
N ALA A 528 23.88 -31.90 8.73
CA ALA A 528 24.11 -30.75 7.86
C ALA A 528 25.55 -30.72 7.30
N GLU A 529 26.54 -31.02 8.13
CA GLU A 529 27.96 -31.11 7.74
C GLU A 529 28.21 -32.24 6.74
N GLU A 530 27.68 -33.43 6.99
CA GLU A 530 27.80 -34.59 6.10
C GLU A 530 27.18 -34.30 4.72
N LYS A 531 25.97 -33.75 4.72
CA LYS A 531 25.26 -33.41 3.47
C LYS A 531 25.98 -32.32 2.71
N LEU A 532 26.51 -31.30 3.39
CA LEU A 532 27.33 -30.27 2.74
C LEU A 532 28.60 -30.87 2.14
N PHE A 533 29.32 -31.72 2.88
CA PHE A 533 30.55 -32.37 2.42
C PHE A 533 30.32 -33.24 1.18
N ASN A 534 29.23 -34.00 1.16
CA ASN A 534 28.87 -34.89 0.06
C ASN A 534 28.17 -34.16 -1.11
N SER A 535 27.81 -32.89 -0.95
CA SER A 535 27.11 -32.11 -1.98
C SER A 535 28.05 -31.57 -3.06
N SER A 536 27.51 -31.32 -4.26
CA SER A 536 28.18 -30.53 -5.30
C SER A 536 28.47 -29.08 -4.86
N GLN A 537 27.80 -28.64 -3.80
CA GLN A 537 27.91 -27.31 -3.19
C GLN A 537 28.86 -27.27 -1.98
N SER A 538 29.71 -28.29 -1.80
CA SER A 538 30.67 -28.36 -0.67
C SER A 538 31.60 -27.16 -0.52
N LYS A 539 31.82 -26.38 -1.60
CA LYS A 539 32.60 -25.13 -1.59
C LYS A 539 31.76 -23.85 -1.53
N ASN A 540 30.43 -23.97 -1.41
CA ASN A 540 29.54 -22.82 -1.36
C ASN A 540 29.72 -22.08 -0.03
N SER A 541 30.38 -20.91 -0.10
CA SER A 541 30.75 -20.11 1.07
C SER A 541 29.54 -19.73 1.94
N LEU A 542 28.37 -19.49 1.35
CA LEU A 542 27.16 -19.13 2.10
C LEU A 542 26.52 -20.33 2.81
N LEU A 543 26.55 -21.52 2.21
CA LEU A 543 26.07 -22.74 2.89
C LEU A 543 26.99 -23.15 4.03
N ILE A 544 28.32 -23.07 3.80
CA ILE A 544 29.32 -23.26 4.86
C ILE A 544 29.05 -22.30 6.03
N ALA A 545 28.83 -21.02 5.73
CA ALA A 545 28.53 -20.02 6.76
C ALA A 545 27.25 -20.34 7.56
N THR A 546 26.23 -20.93 6.92
CA THR A 546 24.99 -21.36 7.61
C THR A 546 25.27 -22.49 8.61
N VAL A 547 26.04 -23.51 8.21
CA VAL A 547 26.41 -24.63 9.09
C VAL A 547 27.31 -24.16 10.23
N GLU A 548 28.32 -23.33 9.93
CA GLU A 548 29.22 -22.71 10.91
C GLU A 548 28.44 -21.82 11.92
N SER A 549 27.34 -21.19 11.49
CA SER A 549 26.47 -20.42 12.38
C SER A 549 25.73 -21.29 13.40
N LEU A 550 25.19 -22.45 12.98
CA LEU A 550 24.57 -23.40 13.91
C LEU A 550 25.61 -23.91 14.91
N LYS A 551 26.79 -24.31 14.42
CA LYS A 551 27.89 -24.76 15.28
C LYS A 551 28.25 -23.73 16.35
N ALA A 552 28.43 -22.47 15.96
CA ALA A 552 28.72 -21.41 16.92
C ALA A 552 27.60 -21.22 17.96
N LYS A 553 26.34 -21.42 17.57
CA LYS A 553 25.20 -21.38 18.50
C LYS A 553 25.26 -22.50 19.52
N ILE A 554 25.56 -23.72 19.08
CA ILE A 554 25.76 -24.90 19.95
C ILE A 554 26.93 -24.68 20.91
N GLU A 555 28.07 -24.20 20.41
CA GLU A 555 29.25 -23.86 21.24
C GLU A 555 28.92 -22.81 22.30
N THR A 556 28.14 -21.78 21.94
CA THR A 556 27.69 -20.74 22.88
C THR A 556 26.78 -21.32 23.97
N GLU A 557 25.95 -22.33 23.65
CA GLU A 557 25.08 -23.00 24.62
C GLU A 557 25.90 -23.82 25.63
N TYR A 558 26.98 -24.46 25.19
CA TYR A 558 27.94 -25.11 26.07
C TYR A 558 28.87 -24.16 26.83
N GLY A 559 28.76 -22.86 26.60
CA GLY A 559 29.61 -21.83 27.22
C GLY A 559 30.99 -21.68 26.59
N ASP A 560 31.27 -22.33 25.46
CA ASP A 560 32.49 -22.15 24.68
C ASP A 560 32.40 -20.89 23.80
N ASN A 561 32.31 -19.74 24.46
CA ASN A 561 32.13 -18.44 23.83
C ASN A 561 33.34 -18.02 22.97
N ILE A 562 34.53 -18.57 23.24
CA ILE A 562 35.75 -18.23 22.49
C ILE A 562 35.73 -18.88 21.10
N ASN A 563 35.42 -20.19 21.01
CA ASN A 563 35.30 -20.86 19.72
C ASN A 563 34.08 -20.36 18.95
N ALA A 564 32.97 -20.11 19.64
CA ALA A 564 31.77 -19.51 19.03
C ALA A 564 32.09 -18.16 18.36
N LEU A 565 32.81 -17.27 19.06
CA LEU A 565 33.23 -15.98 18.51
C LEU A 565 34.09 -16.16 17.25
N LYS A 566 35.10 -17.04 17.30
CA LYS A 566 35.98 -17.31 16.16
C LYS A 566 35.21 -17.82 14.93
N ASN A 567 34.25 -18.71 15.14
CA ASN A 567 33.40 -19.24 14.07
C ASN A 567 32.49 -18.14 13.50
N LEU A 568 31.87 -17.31 14.35
CA LEU A 568 31.04 -16.20 13.90
C LEU A 568 31.81 -15.13 13.12
N GLU A 569 33.06 -14.85 13.48
CA GLU A 569 33.93 -13.93 12.72
C GLU A 569 34.24 -14.48 11.31
N LEU A 570 34.42 -15.79 11.18
CA LEU A 570 34.58 -16.45 9.88
C LEU A 570 33.28 -16.36 9.06
N VAL A 571 32.13 -16.65 9.68
CA VAL A 571 30.80 -16.50 9.06
C VAL A 571 30.59 -15.08 8.55
N LEU A 572 30.93 -14.07 9.37
CA LEU A 572 30.79 -12.66 9.02
C LEU A 572 31.62 -12.33 7.77
N LYS A 573 32.89 -12.76 7.76
CA LYS A 573 33.78 -12.56 6.62
C LYS A 573 33.23 -13.20 5.34
N ARG A 574 32.75 -14.44 5.41
CA ARG A 574 32.15 -15.15 4.26
C ARG A 574 30.94 -14.41 3.71
N LYS A 575 30.07 -13.93 4.58
CA LYS A 575 28.88 -13.16 4.18
C LYS A 575 29.27 -11.83 3.54
N GLN A 576 30.25 -11.11 4.09
CA GLN A 576 30.75 -9.85 3.52
C GLN A 576 31.40 -10.02 2.15
N GLU A 577 32.04 -11.17 1.89
CA GLU A 577 32.63 -11.47 0.58
C GLU A 577 31.61 -11.83 -0.50
N GLN A 578 30.38 -12.23 -0.13
CA GLN A 578 29.38 -12.79 -1.04
C GLN A 578 28.08 -11.99 -1.15
N LEU A 579 27.78 -11.14 -0.17
CA LEU A 579 26.52 -10.41 -0.06
C LEU A 579 26.77 -8.89 -0.12
N PRO A 580 25.74 -8.09 -0.50
CA PRO A 580 25.80 -6.64 -0.34
C PRO A 580 26.16 -6.26 1.10
N SER A 581 26.95 -5.20 1.28
CA SER A 581 27.44 -4.76 2.59
C SER A 581 26.34 -4.49 3.63
N VAL A 582 25.14 -4.13 3.16
CA VAL A 582 23.96 -3.90 4.00
C VAL A 582 23.00 -5.08 4.07
N HIS A 583 23.40 -6.28 3.66
CA HIS A 583 22.47 -7.41 3.68
C HIS A 583 22.07 -7.77 5.13
N ALA A 584 20.77 -7.99 5.37
CA ALA A 584 20.24 -8.26 6.73
C ALA A 584 20.92 -9.43 7.46
N SER A 585 21.37 -10.46 6.73
CA SER A 585 22.10 -11.59 7.33
C SER A 585 23.49 -11.22 7.88
N ILE A 586 24.08 -10.11 7.45
CA ILE A 586 25.31 -9.52 8.03
C ILE A 586 24.97 -8.87 9.37
N ALA A 587 23.89 -8.09 9.44
CA ALA A 587 23.39 -7.51 10.70
C ALA A 587 23.10 -8.60 11.75
N SER A 588 22.40 -9.65 11.35
CA SER A 588 22.09 -10.79 12.22
C SER A 588 23.36 -11.44 12.79
N THR A 589 24.38 -11.68 11.97
CA THR A 589 25.67 -12.22 12.46
C THR A 589 26.41 -11.24 13.36
N MET A 590 26.40 -9.94 13.07
CA MET A 590 26.98 -8.94 13.98
C MET A 590 26.27 -8.93 15.33
N ASN A 591 24.95 -9.06 15.36
CA ASN A 591 24.20 -9.18 16.60
C ASN A 591 24.57 -10.45 17.39
N GLU A 592 24.70 -11.60 16.73
CA GLU A 592 25.16 -12.81 17.42
C GLU A 592 26.59 -12.66 17.96
N ILE A 593 27.50 -12.01 17.23
CA ILE A 593 28.84 -11.66 17.75
C ILE A 593 28.72 -10.76 18.97
N GLY A 594 27.86 -9.75 18.94
CA GLY A 594 27.59 -8.86 20.06
C GLY A 594 27.12 -9.62 21.31
N LYS A 595 26.21 -10.59 21.16
CA LYS A 595 25.75 -11.46 22.26
C LYS A 595 26.89 -12.29 22.84
N VAL A 596 27.76 -12.85 22.01
CA VAL A 596 28.92 -13.62 22.48
C VAL A 596 29.95 -12.72 23.17
N GLN A 597 30.21 -11.52 22.65
CA GLN A 597 31.07 -10.52 23.32
C GLN A 597 30.51 -10.10 24.67
N GLU A 598 29.19 -9.95 24.79
CA GLU A 598 28.53 -9.68 26.06
C GLU A 598 28.73 -10.83 27.06
N LYS A 599 28.62 -12.09 26.62
CA LYS A 599 28.91 -13.28 27.45
C LYS A 599 30.38 -13.39 27.88
N LEU A 600 31.28 -12.75 27.13
CA LEU A 600 32.70 -12.61 27.45
C LEU A 600 33.02 -11.35 28.28
N ASP A 601 31.99 -10.67 28.81
CA ASP A 601 32.09 -9.42 29.58
C ASP A 601 32.76 -8.26 28.81
N ASN A 602 32.77 -8.30 27.47
CA ASN A 602 33.30 -7.24 26.61
C ASN A 602 32.19 -6.31 26.12
N ASP A 603 31.57 -5.60 27.07
CA ASP A 603 30.41 -4.73 26.83
C ASP A 603 30.67 -3.64 25.77
N VAL A 604 31.91 -3.15 25.64
CA VAL A 604 32.28 -2.12 24.64
C VAL A 604 32.18 -2.68 23.22
N LYS A 605 32.78 -3.85 22.97
CA LYS A 605 32.67 -4.50 21.65
C LYS A 605 31.24 -4.97 21.39
N ALA A 606 30.55 -5.49 22.41
CA ALA A 606 29.16 -5.90 22.27
C ALA A 606 28.29 -4.73 21.77
N LEU A 607 28.42 -3.55 22.39
CA LEU A 607 27.72 -2.34 21.97
C LEU A 607 28.06 -1.94 20.53
N GLU A 608 29.33 -1.94 20.15
CA GLU A 608 29.77 -1.62 18.78
C GLU A 608 29.11 -2.53 17.74
N TYR A 609 29.10 -3.84 17.98
CA TYR A 609 28.47 -4.81 17.08
C TYR A 609 26.95 -4.68 17.03
N PHE A 610 26.28 -4.45 18.17
CA PHE A 610 24.84 -4.21 18.18
C PHE A 610 24.45 -2.93 17.44
N GLN A 611 25.24 -1.85 17.58
CA GLN A 611 25.02 -0.61 16.85
C GLN A 611 25.18 -0.79 15.33
N LYS A 612 26.22 -1.51 14.89
CA LYS A 612 26.40 -1.85 13.47
C LYS A 612 25.28 -2.74 12.93
N ALA A 613 24.80 -3.69 13.73
CA ALA A 613 23.65 -4.52 13.38
C ALA A 613 22.38 -3.68 13.20
N LEU A 614 22.12 -2.74 14.13
CA LEU A 614 20.99 -1.82 14.04
C LEU A 614 21.10 -0.89 12.83
N GLU A 615 22.28 -0.38 12.52
CA GLU A 615 22.55 0.45 11.35
C GLU A 615 22.18 -0.29 10.04
N ILE A 616 22.75 -1.48 9.85
CA ILE A 616 22.48 -2.29 8.66
C ILE A 616 21.00 -2.74 8.64
N GLY A 617 20.45 -3.12 9.79
CA GLY A 617 19.06 -3.53 9.92
C GLY A 617 18.08 -2.42 9.52
N ASN A 618 18.35 -1.17 9.93
CA ASN A 618 17.52 -0.04 9.56
C ASN A 618 17.45 0.19 8.04
N ILE A 619 18.49 -0.20 7.30
CA ILE A 619 18.53 -0.08 5.83
C ILE A 619 17.81 -1.27 5.17
N SER A 620 18.00 -2.45 5.73
CA SER A 620 17.75 -3.71 5.03
C SER A 620 16.57 -4.52 5.52
N LEU A 621 15.84 -4.02 6.52
CA LEU A 621 14.67 -4.65 7.08
C LEU A 621 13.47 -3.68 7.06
N PRO A 622 12.24 -4.20 7.02
CA PRO A 622 11.08 -3.38 7.29
C PRO A 622 11.15 -2.73 8.68
N PRO A 623 10.59 -1.53 8.87
CA PRO A 623 10.66 -0.84 10.16
C PRO A 623 9.97 -1.56 11.32
N ASP A 624 9.04 -2.45 10.99
CA ASP A 624 8.32 -3.33 11.89
C ASP A 624 9.02 -4.69 12.05
N HIS A 625 10.28 -4.88 11.63
CA HIS A 625 10.93 -6.19 11.72
C HIS A 625 11.41 -6.53 13.15
N LEU A 626 11.17 -7.78 13.60
CA LEU A 626 11.51 -8.29 14.93
C LEU A 626 13.01 -8.20 15.25
N ASP A 627 13.90 -8.43 14.29
CA ASP A 627 15.35 -8.22 14.52
C ASP A 627 15.67 -6.80 15.02
N LEU A 628 14.94 -5.76 14.60
CA LEU A 628 15.16 -4.40 15.10
C LEU A 628 14.82 -4.28 16.59
N VAL A 629 13.80 -5.02 17.05
CA VAL A 629 13.44 -5.15 18.48
C VAL A 629 14.60 -5.75 19.25
N ASP A 630 15.18 -6.84 18.75
CA ASP A 630 16.32 -7.52 19.37
C ASP A 630 17.54 -6.61 19.45
N TYR A 631 17.84 -5.89 18.37
CA TYR A 631 18.98 -4.96 18.33
C TYR A 631 18.81 -3.84 19.35
N HIS A 632 17.66 -3.16 19.38
CA HIS A 632 17.36 -2.12 20.37
C HIS A 632 17.42 -2.68 21.80
N THR A 633 16.85 -3.86 22.04
CA THR A 633 16.85 -4.51 23.35
C THR A 633 18.27 -4.80 23.84
N ASN A 634 19.12 -5.33 22.97
CA ASN A 634 20.51 -5.65 23.30
C ASN A 634 21.32 -4.38 23.61
N ILE A 635 21.17 -3.33 22.80
CA ILE A 635 21.79 -2.01 23.08
C ILE A 635 21.31 -1.47 24.43
N GLY A 636 19.99 -1.52 24.69
CA GLY A 636 19.41 -1.08 25.96
C GLY A 636 19.96 -1.84 27.17
N ARG A 637 20.14 -3.17 27.05
CA ARG A 637 20.75 -4.02 28.08
C ARG A 637 22.19 -3.59 28.40
N ILE A 638 23.01 -3.32 27.38
CA ILE A 638 24.38 -2.83 27.58
C ILE A 638 24.41 -1.45 28.25
N TYR A 639 23.57 -0.50 27.81
CA TYR A 639 23.47 0.80 28.47
C TYR A 639 23.03 0.69 29.94
N ASN A 640 22.14 -0.25 30.26
CA ASN A 640 21.71 -0.51 31.64
C ASN A 640 22.86 -1.06 32.49
N LYS A 641 23.69 -1.97 31.95
CA LYS A 641 24.93 -2.43 32.60
C LYS A 641 25.91 -1.28 32.85
N GLN A 642 26.06 -0.39 31.89
CA GLN A 642 26.89 0.81 31.98
C GLN A 642 26.28 1.95 32.83
N LYS A 643 25.11 1.73 33.46
CA LYS A 643 24.36 2.72 34.25
C LYS A 643 23.89 3.95 33.48
N GLN A 644 23.86 3.88 32.15
CA GLN A 644 23.32 4.91 31.27
C GLN A 644 21.80 4.74 31.12
N PHE A 645 21.07 4.87 32.23
CA PHE A 645 19.66 4.47 32.31
C PHE A 645 18.71 5.25 31.38
N LYS A 646 19.03 6.51 31.06
CA LYS A 646 18.22 7.31 30.11
C LYS A 646 18.29 6.72 28.70
N LEU A 647 19.50 6.48 28.20
CA LEU A 647 19.73 5.86 26.90
C LEU A 647 19.15 4.45 26.86
N ALA A 648 19.34 3.66 27.92
CA ALA A 648 18.72 2.33 28.02
C ALA A 648 17.20 2.39 27.88
N LEU A 649 16.56 3.33 28.57
CA LEU A 649 15.11 3.51 28.53
C LEU A 649 14.62 3.89 27.13
N GLU A 650 15.29 4.83 26.47
CA GLU A 650 14.97 5.22 25.09
C GLU A 650 15.02 4.02 24.14
N GLN A 651 16.03 3.15 24.26
CA GLN A 651 16.15 1.96 23.42
C GLN A 651 15.03 0.94 23.68
N PHE A 652 14.69 0.69 24.95
CA PHE A 652 13.58 -0.23 25.27
C PHE A 652 12.22 0.32 24.83
N GLU A 653 11.99 1.63 24.92
CA GLU A 653 10.75 2.27 24.45
C GLU A 653 10.64 2.22 22.91
N LEU A 654 11.76 2.36 22.18
CA LEU A 654 11.79 2.13 20.73
C LEU A 654 11.48 0.67 20.36
N ALA A 655 12.07 -0.30 21.06
CA ALA A 655 11.77 -1.73 20.86
C ALA A 655 10.29 -2.04 21.12
N LEU A 656 9.72 -1.49 22.20
CA LEU A 656 8.31 -1.69 22.54
C LEU A 656 7.38 -1.09 21.48
N LYS A 657 7.72 0.10 20.96
CA LYS A 657 6.94 0.75 19.89
C LYS A 657 6.90 -0.08 18.60
N ILE A 658 7.96 -0.83 18.28
CA ILE A 658 7.95 -1.76 17.15
C ILE A 658 7.02 -2.94 17.45
N MET A 659 7.02 -3.43 18.69
CA MET A 659 6.14 -4.53 19.13
C MET A 659 4.65 -4.16 19.21
N GLU A 660 4.29 -2.88 19.34
CA GLU A 660 2.88 -2.42 19.34
C GLU A 660 2.12 -2.82 18.07
N ASP A 661 2.82 -3.01 16.95
CA ASP A 661 2.25 -3.41 15.64
C ASP A 661 2.05 -4.94 15.51
N PHE A 662 2.44 -5.74 16.50
CA PHE A 662 2.37 -7.21 16.47
C PHE A 662 1.18 -7.81 17.24
N PRO A 663 0.66 -8.98 16.82
CA PRO A 663 -0.36 -9.70 17.56
C PRO A 663 0.10 -10.05 18.98
N ARG A 664 -0.84 -10.14 19.92
CA ARG A 664 -0.60 -10.50 21.34
C ARG A 664 0.01 -11.89 21.57
N GLU A 665 0.25 -12.68 20.53
CA GLU A 665 0.95 -13.97 20.63
C GLU A 665 2.46 -13.80 20.97
N GLU A 666 3.01 -12.58 20.84
CA GLU A 666 4.37 -12.21 21.31
C GLU A 666 4.39 -11.63 22.74
N THR A 667 3.48 -12.10 23.59
CA THR A 667 3.29 -11.60 24.97
C THR A 667 4.59 -11.64 25.78
N ASP A 668 5.38 -12.70 25.66
CA ASP A 668 6.63 -12.85 26.40
C ASP A 668 7.67 -11.76 26.06
N ARG A 669 7.79 -11.36 24.79
CA ARG A 669 8.73 -10.28 24.39
C ARG A 669 8.27 -8.94 24.94
N ILE A 670 6.98 -8.65 24.85
CA ILE A 670 6.38 -7.42 25.36
C ILE A 670 6.57 -7.34 26.88
N GLU A 671 6.22 -8.40 27.61
CA GLU A 671 6.37 -8.47 29.07
C GLU A 671 7.83 -8.30 29.50
N ASN A 672 8.77 -8.90 28.77
CA ASN A 672 10.19 -8.73 29.02
C ASN A 672 10.66 -7.28 28.80
N LEU A 673 10.21 -6.62 27.74
CA LEU A 673 10.49 -5.20 27.49
C LEU A 673 9.90 -4.30 28.58
N GLU A 674 8.64 -4.52 28.96
CA GLU A 674 7.99 -3.79 30.05
C GLU A 674 8.75 -3.96 31.37
N LYS A 675 9.20 -5.19 31.68
CA LYS A 675 10.05 -5.47 32.84
C LYS A 675 11.35 -4.67 32.79
N TYR A 676 12.07 -4.69 31.66
CA TYR A 676 13.29 -3.90 31.49
C TYR A 676 13.05 -2.41 31.69
N ILE A 677 11.94 -1.88 31.16
CA ILE A 677 11.54 -0.48 31.32
C ILE A 677 11.27 -0.15 32.80
N ILE A 678 10.48 -0.97 33.49
CA ILE A 678 10.14 -0.77 34.91
C ILE A 678 11.40 -0.81 35.79
N GLU A 679 12.26 -1.81 35.59
CA GLU A 679 13.51 -1.95 36.33
C GLU A 679 14.45 -0.77 36.08
N THR A 680 14.58 -0.33 34.84
CA THR A 680 15.43 0.82 34.46
C THR A 680 14.88 2.12 35.04
N LYS A 681 13.56 2.34 35.01
CA LYS A 681 12.89 3.50 35.67
C LYS A 681 13.12 3.49 37.19
N LYS A 682 13.10 2.32 37.84
CA LYS A 682 13.42 2.20 39.27
C LYS A 682 14.88 2.59 39.56
N LYS A 683 15.83 2.16 38.73
CA LYS A 683 17.25 2.52 38.89
C LYS A 683 17.50 4.01 38.64
N LEU A 684 16.86 4.60 37.64
CA LEU A 684 16.97 6.02 37.34
C LEU A 684 16.43 6.94 38.46
N ARG A 685 15.46 6.46 39.25
CA ARG A 685 14.88 7.19 40.39
C ARG A 685 15.67 7.04 41.69
N ARG A 686 16.69 6.17 41.75
CA ARG A 686 17.54 6.05 42.94
C ARG A 686 18.57 7.19 42.91
N PRO A 687 18.68 7.96 44.01
CA PRO A 687 19.58 9.11 44.10
C PRO A 687 21.06 8.73 43.98
#